data_AF-A0A1M7QMW3-F1
#
_entry.id   AF-A0A1M7QMW3-F1
#
_cell.length_a   1.000
_cell.length_b   1.000
_cell.length_c   1.000
_cell.angle_alpha   90.00
_cell.angle_beta   90.00
_cell.angle_gamma   90.00
#
_symmetry.space_group_name_H-M   'P 1'
#
loop_
_entity.id
_entity.type
_entity.pdbx_description
1 polymer ?
#
loop_
_entity_poly.entity_id
_entity_poly.type
_entity_poly.pdbx_seq_one_letter_code
_entity_poly.pdbx_strand_id
1 'polypeptide(L)'
;MKIDFSTSYPVFKKGQQLKSSSLTGIVTFTGTEDQDTRTYLEGSGIFYGLDVDVNATAGTVSLKPGTAVTSDGQLFSLEEEIIYKGIFKKDGKDIDVPVLDRTATVMVLTTAEDNHNELIYRLSGTDPGSPEREKDTTPYLIVLIVRSDESTEDNCLYGYENSESKKSLEVEAALIPKSFFKQSDLDAWFINDATDAGDKDPVINRFGYTPSEGGPHISFEHFTSWSAVSNGFNDVCEAAEPLIGAAFKSVYELLKEKLGLDLANPFDNLAENLAKLRKDVKDSGGKEFPWLYDYYRDLVATYEELVATDLFSYLSLMPKKDRFRGYIALHSIRTDQINYRMGLYRPPFADLGIDAVDKPRLLMERLKYLADRAHTRFDDEDFPSFGVCFTPDAGINKLLSERAIPFYYKNPSELSARWNAAATRNRRTFNIPGITDEKDRKFLLANMDGYDFFRIKGHTGKTVQVTQDAISDLRRDLHLPFDVKVVYLGEDEDMDKLIRERSAEFSDLTVLLEKIVNDIRCARTCSDNFETVIFGREFDRNDIGDMFEALVTLFGKPPVDLEKKLTEICSREGTCYDEDKTCCRAHLTSLYAVCEEYVRRKGELTGSLLFHRFAEQHPGLEHNGGVPKGGTLVLVCAKTNVASLSEEDKSRLVNLLLSSKEEEKAAAISLAKELEGYEVVADFCLPYICCSSKPAINLILQESPPVARFSIVKQEETSGGEAVAISLKNQSLRADAYHWELFDYKGVFITDKDTTNLSEVVAFELERKRGVVFTVVLTASREGMESQFSKEITICPLGNVKLTSNGKDTVDWDISRTNEIGLEATPYGGAFSLILQQNDNQEPIDPLSFDVTWKEDKKHATLKVDEPQVGIYFLEYTFEDVQDCKDSSARLQISAYVPDSKQPAVDTDTATDPNANARSLVNTDTAFNKRILGYRSVVNKMPKEDDTLAEDNRWADTKTFLLASGAPETLHVAYEKLQTTLQTGFTKLKAAQKAQVIRMLVYATAYYIDRLIVESPEKVPAIARKLVKTAAESITAQRDGLAQWQEVWNTTGIVTAENEKTVNTYKGLIA
;
A
#
# COMPACT_ATOMS: atom_id res chain seq x y z
N MET A 1 -15.67 48.81 38.15
CA MET A 1 -15.01 47.55 38.55
C MET A 1 -13.55 47.89 38.84
N LYS A 2 -13.10 47.80 40.10
CA LYS A 2 -11.67 47.89 40.39
C LYS A 2 -11.05 46.63 39.79
N ILE A 3 -10.09 46.80 38.88
CA ILE A 3 -9.51 45.70 38.09
C ILE A 3 -8.57 44.85 38.97
N ASP A 4 -8.06 45.41 40.08
CA ASP A 4 -7.25 44.69 41.06
C ASP A 4 -7.74 44.92 42.51
N PHE A 5 -7.58 43.88 43.33
CA PHE A 5 -7.49 44.08 44.78
C PHE A 5 -6.14 44.73 45.07
N SER A 6 -6.10 45.85 45.81
CA SER A 6 -4.81 46.50 46.09
C SER A 6 -3.98 45.64 47.05
N THR A 7 -2.98 44.94 46.53
CA THR A 7 -2.02 44.19 47.35
C THR A 7 -1.02 45.17 47.97
N SER A 8 -1.16 45.47 49.26
CA SER A 8 -0.28 46.41 49.97
C SER A 8 0.99 45.71 50.46
N TYR A 9 2.16 46.20 50.07
CA TYR A 9 3.45 45.76 50.61
C TYR A 9 4.11 46.84 51.49
N PRO A 10 4.90 46.48 52.50
CA PRO A 10 5.53 47.44 53.40
C PRO A 10 6.75 48.13 52.76
N VAL A 11 6.89 49.44 52.99
CA VAL A 11 8.06 50.25 52.58
C VAL A 11 8.83 50.68 53.82
N PHE A 12 10.14 50.37 53.86
CA PHE A 12 10.99 50.67 55.02
C PHE A 12 11.71 52.00 54.89
N LYS A 13 11.75 52.76 56.00
CA LYS A 13 12.56 53.97 56.13
C LYS A 13 13.80 53.71 56.99
N LYS A 14 14.89 54.41 56.70
CA LYS A 14 16.14 54.32 57.46
C LYS A 14 15.89 54.62 58.95
N GLY A 15 16.31 53.70 59.83
CA GLY A 15 16.13 53.82 61.29
C GLY A 15 14.76 53.34 61.82
N GLN A 16 13.88 52.81 60.97
CA GLN A 16 12.60 52.25 61.38
C GLN A 16 12.77 50.89 62.07
N GLN A 17 12.03 50.66 63.16
CA GLN A 17 11.94 49.36 63.82
C GLN A 17 11.10 48.39 62.98
N LEU A 18 11.66 47.22 62.66
CA LEU A 18 10.99 46.17 61.88
C LEU A 18 10.03 45.39 62.78
N LYS A 19 8.78 45.23 62.35
CA LYS A 19 7.78 44.36 63.00
C LYS A 19 7.73 43.03 62.25
N SER A 20 7.53 41.93 62.98
CA SER A 20 7.32 40.60 62.39
C SER A 20 6.26 40.63 61.29
N SER A 21 5.10 41.26 61.55
CA SER A 21 4.03 41.43 60.54
C SER A 21 4.45 42.18 59.27
N SER A 22 5.45 43.08 59.35
CA SER A 22 5.98 43.78 58.18
C SER A 22 6.93 42.90 57.36
N LEU A 23 7.67 41.99 57.99
CA LEU A 23 8.54 41.05 57.27
C LEU A 23 7.73 39.93 56.63
N THR A 24 6.80 39.34 57.39
CA THR A 24 5.85 38.35 56.87
C THR A 24 5.04 38.90 55.70
N GLY A 25 4.64 40.18 55.77
CA GLY A 25 3.92 40.85 54.67
C GLY A 25 4.68 40.89 53.34
N ILE A 26 6.02 41.01 53.34
CA ILE A 26 6.83 40.94 52.10
C ILE A 26 6.83 39.53 51.54
N VAL A 27 7.02 38.53 52.41
CA VAL A 27 7.06 37.12 52.01
C VAL A 27 5.72 36.69 51.43
N THR A 28 4.61 37.09 52.07
CA THR A 28 3.26 36.84 51.55
C THR A 28 3.02 37.54 50.22
N PHE A 29 3.42 38.81 50.07
CA PHE A 29 3.31 39.53 48.80
C PHE A 29 4.07 38.81 47.67
N THR A 30 5.35 38.50 47.89
CA THR A 30 6.20 37.83 46.90
C THR A 30 5.66 36.45 46.53
N GLY A 31 5.24 35.65 47.52
CA GLY A 31 4.64 34.34 47.26
C GLY A 31 3.32 34.40 46.50
N THR A 32 2.51 35.45 46.71
CA THR A 32 1.27 35.67 45.95
C THR A 32 1.57 36.05 44.51
N GLU A 33 2.55 36.92 44.27
CA GLU A 33 2.97 37.30 42.91
C GLU A 33 3.52 36.10 42.12
N ASP A 34 4.31 35.23 42.75
CA ASP A 34 4.83 34.00 42.12
C ASP A 34 3.70 33.02 41.76
N GLN A 35 2.74 32.84 42.67
CA GLN A 35 1.57 31.99 42.44
C GLN A 35 0.69 32.54 41.30
N ASP A 36 0.46 33.85 41.29
CA ASP A 36 -0.33 34.52 40.26
C ASP A 36 0.38 34.50 38.91
N THR A 37 1.70 34.65 38.89
CA THR A 37 2.53 34.49 37.69
C THR A 37 2.35 33.09 37.10
N ARG A 38 2.51 32.03 37.90
CA ARG A 38 2.35 30.65 37.42
C ARG A 38 0.93 30.41 36.90
N THR A 39 -0.09 30.73 37.68
CA THR A 39 -1.48 30.48 37.28
C THR A 39 -1.87 31.28 36.05
N TYR A 40 -1.63 32.59 36.03
CA TYR A 40 -2.16 33.46 34.97
C TYR A 40 -1.26 33.57 33.74
N LEU A 41 0.06 33.41 33.86
CA LEU A 41 1.00 33.51 32.73
C LEU A 41 1.49 32.16 32.21
N GLU A 42 1.56 31.12 33.05
CA GLU A 42 2.07 29.79 32.65
C GLU A 42 0.96 28.74 32.51
N GLY A 43 -0.10 28.82 33.35
CA GLY A 43 -1.25 27.92 33.33
C GLY A 43 -1.45 27.16 34.65
N SER A 44 -2.40 26.23 34.66
CA SER A 44 -2.65 25.34 35.81
C SER A 44 -3.00 23.94 35.34
N GLY A 45 -2.89 22.93 36.20
CA GLY A 45 -3.01 21.52 35.84
C GLY A 45 -1.66 20.84 35.57
N ILE A 46 -1.69 19.67 34.93
CA ILE A 46 -0.49 18.88 34.63
C ILE A 46 0.13 19.39 33.31
N PHE A 47 1.37 19.85 33.35
CA PHE A 47 2.09 20.34 32.16
C PHE A 47 2.64 19.19 31.32
N TYR A 48 3.28 18.22 31.97
CA TYR A 48 3.80 17.01 31.36
C TYR A 48 4.12 15.97 32.45
N GLY A 49 4.18 14.69 32.05
CA GLY A 49 4.58 13.61 32.95
C GLY A 49 3.63 13.41 34.12
N LEU A 50 4.14 13.01 35.30
CA LEU A 50 3.32 12.60 36.46
C LEU A 50 2.35 11.46 36.10
N ASP A 51 2.80 10.57 35.23
CA ASP A 51 2.06 9.37 34.87
C ASP A 51 2.15 8.35 35.99
N VAL A 52 1.04 7.67 36.24
CA VAL A 52 0.92 6.69 37.32
C VAL A 52 0.80 5.30 36.72
N ASP A 53 1.68 4.40 37.14
CA ASP A 53 1.59 2.98 36.84
C ASP A 53 1.22 2.20 38.12
N VAL A 54 0.14 1.42 38.04
CA VAL A 54 -0.42 0.70 39.20
C VAL A 54 -0.22 -0.79 38.99
N ASN A 55 0.67 -1.39 39.78
CA ASN A 55 0.82 -2.84 39.84
C ASN A 55 0.07 -3.37 41.05
N ALA A 56 -1.20 -3.72 40.84
CA ALA A 56 -2.10 -4.18 41.89
C ALA A 56 -1.64 -5.50 42.54
N THR A 57 -0.96 -6.38 41.80
CA THR A 57 -0.46 -7.67 42.30
C THR A 57 0.77 -7.50 43.19
N ALA A 58 1.69 -6.61 42.80
CA ALA A 58 2.90 -6.31 43.56
C ALA A 58 2.67 -5.26 44.66
N GLY A 59 1.49 -4.63 44.73
CA GLY A 59 1.20 -3.60 45.72
C GLY A 59 2.02 -2.34 45.55
N THR A 60 2.29 -1.95 44.30
CA THR A 60 3.13 -0.78 44.00
C THR A 60 2.41 0.23 43.12
N VAL A 61 2.66 1.51 43.39
CA VAL A 61 2.20 2.65 42.59
C VAL A 61 3.45 3.42 42.18
N SER A 62 3.77 3.45 40.90
CA SER A 62 4.90 4.21 40.37
C SER A 62 4.43 5.57 39.86
N LEU A 63 5.10 6.64 40.26
CA LEU A 63 4.86 8.00 39.78
C LEU A 63 6.08 8.47 38.98
N LYS A 64 5.88 8.67 37.68
CA LYS A 64 6.95 9.10 36.75
C LYS A 64 7.25 10.61 36.87
N PRO A 65 8.46 11.05 36.51
CA PRO A 65 8.84 12.47 36.48
C PRO A 65 7.83 13.35 35.74
N GLY A 66 7.67 14.59 36.17
CA GLY A 66 6.73 15.52 35.56
C GLY A 66 6.48 16.78 36.40
N THR A 67 5.65 17.67 35.88
CA THR A 67 5.36 18.96 36.51
C THR A 67 3.87 19.30 36.44
N ALA A 68 3.33 19.86 37.52
CA ALA A 68 1.96 20.38 37.59
C ALA A 68 1.88 21.66 38.43
N VAL A 69 0.86 22.48 38.18
CA VAL A 69 0.55 23.68 38.99
C VAL A 69 -0.91 23.63 39.44
N THR A 70 -1.18 23.86 40.73
CA THR A 70 -2.56 23.92 41.26
C THR A 70 -3.28 25.20 40.83
N SER A 71 -4.61 25.27 41.00
CA SER A 71 -5.38 26.46 40.60
C SER A 71 -5.02 27.73 41.41
N ASP A 72 -4.35 27.57 42.55
CA ASP A 72 -3.80 28.63 43.38
C ASP A 72 -2.28 28.83 43.24
N GLY A 73 -1.66 28.26 42.21
CA GLY A 73 -0.28 28.56 41.82
C GLY A 73 0.82 27.77 42.55
N GLN A 74 0.47 26.69 43.25
CA GLN A 74 1.45 25.82 43.89
C GLN A 74 2.08 24.89 42.84
N LEU A 75 3.41 24.83 42.80
CA LEU A 75 4.18 24.06 41.82
C LEU A 75 4.52 22.67 42.38
N PHE A 76 4.22 21.63 41.60
CA PHE A 76 4.67 20.26 41.80
C PHE A 76 5.69 19.94 40.71
N SER A 77 6.91 19.59 41.10
CA SER A 77 7.97 19.21 40.18
C SER A 77 8.61 17.92 40.70
N LEU A 78 8.66 16.92 39.83
CA LEU A 78 9.25 15.62 40.11
C LEU A 78 10.32 15.30 39.06
N GLU A 79 11.56 15.12 39.49
CA GLU A 79 12.71 14.87 38.61
C GLU A 79 12.98 13.38 38.37
N GLU A 80 12.71 12.54 39.36
CA GLU A 80 12.95 11.09 39.32
C GLU A 80 11.67 10.30 39.64
N GLU A 81 11.59 9.06 39.16
CA GLU A 81 10.46 8.17 39.43
C GLU A 81 10.39 7.79 40.92
N ILE A 82 9.21 7.88 41.52
CA ILE A 82 8.96 7.44 42.90
C ILE A 82 8.05 6.21 42.89
N ILE A 83 8.50 5.14 43.52
CA ILE A 83 7.72 3.91 43.70
C ILE A 83 7.19 3.84 45.12
N TYR A 84 5.87 3.97 45.27
CA TYR A 84 5.16 3.79 46.53
C TYR A 84 4.83 2.33 46.76
N LYS A 85 5.07 1.86 47.99
CA LYS A 85 4.91 0.47 48.43
C LYS A 85 3.99 0.32 49.64
N GLY A 86 3.51 1.40 50.24
CA GLY A 86 2.70 1.32 51.46
C GLY A 86 1.78 2.51 51.66
N ILE A 87 1.02 2.47 52.75
CA ILE A 87 0.16 3.56 53.23
C ILE A 87 0.70 4.03 54.59
N PHE A 88 1.03 5.31 54.69
CA PHE A 88 1.44 5.95 55.92
C PHE A 88 0.22 6.28 56.80
N LYS A 89 0.34 6.03 58.11
CA LYS A 89 -0.69 6.33 59.11
C LYS A 89 -0.09 7.09 60.29
N LYS A 90 -0.73 8.18 60.70
CA LYS A 90 -0.35 8.96 61.89
C LYS A 90 -1.19 8.50 63.08
N ASP A 91 -0.53 8.08 64.17
CA ASP A 91 -1.19 7.53 65.36
C ASP A 91 -2.20 6.39 65.05
N GLY A 92 -1.88 5.57 64.04
CA GLY A 92 -2.71 4.44 63.59
C GLY A 92 -3.95 4.83 62.78
N LYS A 93 -4.09 6.11 62.41
CA LYS A 93 -5.21 6.62 61.60
C LYS A 93 -4.74 7.20 60.26
N ASP A 94 -5.66 7.19 59.30
CA ASP A 94 -5.52 7.91 58.04
C ASP A 94 -5.51 9.43 58.30
N ILE A 95 -5.03 10.21 57.33
CA ILE A 95 -4.71 11.63 57.55
C ILE A 95 -5.85 12.51 57.04
N ASP A 96 -6.24 13.49 57.84
CA ASP A 96 -7.26 14.48 57.44
C ASP A 96 -6.60 15.70 56.79
N VAL A 97 -7.01 16.03 55.57
CA VAL A 97 -6.44 17.10 54.73
C VAL A 97 -7.55 18.01 54.21
N PRO A 98 -7.38 19.35 54.22
CA PRO A 98 -8.34 20.26 53.62
C PRO A 98 -8.29 20.17 52.08
N VAL A 99 -9.41 19.78 51.46
CA VAL A 99 -9.61 19.70 50.01
C VAL A 99 -10.95 20.36 49.67
N LEU A 100 -10.97 21.34 48.76
CA LEU A 100 -12.20 22.10 48.40
C LEU A 100 -12.92 22.71 49.61
N ASP A 101 -12.17 23.30 50.54
CA ASP A 101 -12.68 23.87 51.81
C ASP A 101 -13.47 22.87 52.69
N ARG A 102 -13.30 21.56 52.45
CA ARG A 102 -13.86 20.44 53.21
C ARG A 102 -12.72 19.55 53.72
N THR A 103 -12.92 18.84 54.81
CA THR A 103 -11.92 17.87 55.31
C THR A 103 -12.10 16.53 54.61
N ALA A 104 -11.06 16.06 53.91
CA ALA A 104 -10.98 14.74 53.33
C ALA A 104 -10.06 13.84 54.18
N THR A 105 -10.52 12.64 54.51
CA THR A 105 -9.64 11.60 55.05
C THR A 105 -8.95 10.89 53.88
N VAL A 106 -7.62 10.97 53.82
CA VAL A 106 -6.80 10.45 52.72
C VAL A 106 -5.81 9.40 53.23
N MET A 107 -5.52 8.42 52.38
CA MET A 107 -4.49 7.41 52.62
C MET A 107 -3.20 7.84 51.91
N VAL A 108 -2.27 8.42 52.67
CA VAL A 108 -1.00 8.91 52.13
C VAL A 108 -0.11 7.73 51.74
N LEU A 109 0.41 7.76 50.52
CA LEU A 109 1.31 6.75 49.98
C LEU A 109 2.74 6.96 50.50
N THR A 110 3.43 5.87 50.83
CA THR A 110 4.83 5.89 51.28
C THR A 110 5.69 4.94 50.46
N THR A 111 6.98 5.26 50.34
CA THR A 111 8.00 4.41 49.71
C THR A 111 8.42 3.24 50.61
N ALA A 112 8.11 3.32 51.91
CA ALA A 112 8.24 2.20 52.84
C ALA A 112 7.12 1.16 52.65
N GLU A 113 7.32 -0.06 53.14
CA GLU A 113 6.33 -1.15 53.06
C GLU A 113 5.30 -1.09 54.22
N ASP A 114 5.10 0.08 54.84
CA ASP A 114 4.13 0.27 55.91
C ASP A 114 2.71 0.02 55.40
N ASN A 115 1.95 -0.85 56.08
CA ASN A 115 0.60 -1.22 55.67
C ASN A 115 0.49 -1.71 54.20
N HIS A 116 1.53 -2.38 53.67
CA HIS A 116 1.57 -2.87 52.28
C HIS A 116 0.35 -3.71 51.85
N ASN A 117 -0.11 -4.63 52.70
CA ASN A 117 -1.30 -5.45 52.41
C ASN A 117 -2.58 -4.60 52.27
N GLU A 118 -2.68 -3.49 53.03
CA GLU A 118 -3.80 -2.57 52.91
C GLU A 118 -3.74 -1.82 51.58
N LEU A 119 -2.54 -1.43 51.11
CA LEU A 119 -2.38 -0.86 49.77
C LEU A 119 -2.82 -1.86 48.68
N ILE A 120 -2.37 -3.12 48.74
CA ILE A 120 -2.81 -4.18 47.81
C ILE A 120 -4.33 -4.35 47.85
N TYR A 121 -4.93 -4.33 49.04
CA TYR A 121 -6.39 -4.43 49.20
C TYR A 121 -7.11 -3.27 48.50
N ARG A 122 -6.62 -2.03 48.62
CA ARG A 122 -7.23 -0.86 47.93
C ARG A 122 -7.02 -0.86 46.42
N LEU A 123 -5.87 -1.36 45.93
CA LEU A 123 -5.58 -1.44 44.49
C LEU A 123 -6.33 -2.60 43.82
N SER A 124 -6.16 -3.82 44.33
CA SER A 124 -6.68 -5.06 43.73
C SER A 124 -8.11 -5.41 44.17
N GLY A 125 -8.56 -4.90 45.32
CA GLY A 125 -9.84 -5.23 45.95
C GLY A 125 -9.81 -6.50 46.78
N THR A 126 -8.67 -7.21 46.84
CA THR A 126 -8.51 -8.45 47.62
C THR A 126 -7.35 -8.30 48.58
N ASP A 127 -7.55 -8.69 49.84
CA ASP A 127 -6.52 -8.57 50.88
C ASP A 127 -5.65 -9.84 50.86
N PRO A 128 -4.36 -9.74 50.53
CA PRO A 128 -3.48 -10.91 50.47
C PRO A 128 -3.25 -11.54 51.84
N GLY A 129 -3.38 -10.77 52.92
CA GLY A 129 -3.23 -11.24 54.31
C GLY A 129 -4.51 -11.81 54.92
N SER A 130 -5.67 -11.55 54.31
CA SER A 130 -6.97 -12.03 54.78
C SER A 130 -7.96 -12.22 53.62
N PRO A 131 -7.84 -13.31 52.83
CA PRO A 131 -8.61 -13.52 51.61
C PRO A 131 -10.13 -13.63 51.80
N GLU A 132 -10.59 -13.90 53.02
CA GLU A 132 -12.02 -13.95 53.39
C GLU A 132 -12.63 -12.56 53.67
N ARG A 133 -11.81 -11.50 53.70
CA ARG A 133 -12.27 -10.12 53.85
C ARG A 133 -13.17 -9.76 52.67
N GLU A 134 -14.25 -9.02 52.94
CA GLU A 134 -15.13 -8.49 51.89
C GLU A 134 -14.30 -7.67 50.89
N LYS A 135 -14.51 -7.91 49.59
CA LYS A 135 -13.73 -7.24 48.55
C LYS A 135 -13.98 -5.74 48.58
N ASP A 136 -12.92 -4.94 48.53
CA ASP A 136 -13.10 -3.49 48.39
C ASP A 136 -13.68 -3.23 47.00
N THR A 137 -14.83 -2.56 46.89
CA THR A 137 -15.41 -2.14 45.60
C THR A 137 -15.34 -0.62 45.42
N THR A 138 -14.69 0.08 46.34
CA THR A 138 -14.63 1.53 46.37
C THR A 138 -13.73 2.06 45.25
N PRO A 139 -14.21 2.98 44.41
CA PRO A 139 -13.36 3.72 43.48
C PRO A 139 -12.52 4.75 44.22
N TYR A 140 -11.22 4.83 43.91
CA TYR A 140 -10.31 5.83 44.47
C TYR A 140 -9.67 6.68 43.39
N LEU A 141 -9.23 7.86 43.79
CA LEU A 141 -8.41 8.76 43.01
C LEU A 141 -7.02 8.85 43.63
N ILE A 142 -5.99 8.81 42.78
CA ILE A 142 -4.61 9.09 43.13
C ILE A 142 -4.39 10.59 42.93
N VAL A 143 -4.11 11.30 44.02
CA VAL A 143 -3.94 12.75 44.02
C VAL A 143 -2.56 13.13 44.57
N LEU A 144 -1.99 14.22 44.08
CA LEU A 144 -0.95 14.97 44.77
C LEU A 144 -1.63 16.06 45.61
N ILE A 145 -1.28 16.15 46.88
CA ILE A 145 -1.83 17.12 47.82
C ILE A 145 -0.70 17.88 48.52
N VAL A 146 -0.91 19.16 48.81
CA VAL A 146 0.01 19.94 49.63
C VAL A 146 -0.48 19.99 51.06
N ARG A 147 0.36 19.47 51.96
CA ARG A 147 0.19 19.66 53.40
C ARG A 147 1.08 20.80 53.86
N SER A 148 0.55 21.64 54.74
CA SER A 148 1.36 22.62 55.45
C SER A 148 1.53 22.18 56.89
N ASP A 149 2.78 21.97 57.31
CA ASP A 149 3.12 21.71 58.71
C ASP A 149 3.76 22.96 59.29
N GLU A 150 3.26 23.40 60.45
CA GLU A 150 3.82 24.49 61.22
C GLU A 150 4.38 23.91 62.51
N SER A 151 5.70 23.99 62.67
CA SER A 151 6.41 23.58 63.87
C SER A 151 6.96 24.82 64.55
N THR A 152 7.01 24.81 65.88
CA THR A 152 7.63 25.88 66.66
C THR A 152 8.66 25.23 67.57
N GLU A 153 9.93 25.57 67.36
CA GLU A 153 11.05 25.05 68.16
C GLU A 153 11.62 26.15 69.04
N ASP A 154 12.10 25.79 70.22
CA ASP A 154 12.77 26.73 71.11
C ASP A 154 14.13 27.13 70.52
N ASN A 155 14.37 28.43 70.34
CA ASN A 155 15.62 28.98 69.81
C ASN A 155 16.42 29.66 70.92
N CYS A 156 17.74 29.41 70.97
CA CYS A 156 18.67 29.93 71.96
C CYS A 156 19.16 31.38 71.68
N LEU A 157 18.49 32.13 70.80
CA LEU A 157 18.81 33.53 70.52
C LEU A 157 18.38 34.44 71.69
N TYR A 158 19.25 35.37 72.11
CA TYR A 158 18.95 36.32 73.19
C TYR A 158 17.93 37.39 72.73
N GLY A 159 16.69 37.34 73.25
CA GLY A 159 15.61 38.28 72.93
C GLY A 159 14.30 38.00 73.70
N TYR A 160 13.22 38.74 73.39
CA TYR A 160 11.89 38.58 74.00
C TYR A 160 11.04 37.43 73.41
N GLU A 161 11.48 36.82 72.30
CA GLU A 161 10.86 35.65 71.67
C GLU A 161 11.90 34.51 71.61
N ASN A 162 11.64 33.44 72.36
CA ASN A 162 12.56 32.30 72.52
C ASN A 162 12.17 31.10 71.65
N SER A 163 11.31 31.31 70.66
CA SER A 163 10.75 30.24 69.83
C SER A 163 10.72 30.67 68.37
N GLU A 164 11.16 29.80 67.48
CA GLU A 164 11.14 30.00 66.04
C GLU A 164 10.07 29.10 65.41
N SER A 165 9.10 29.71 64.73
CA SER A 165 8.06 28.98 64.00
C SER A 165 8.49 28.78 62.55
N LYS A 166 8.53 27.53 62.10
CA LYS A 166 8.83 27.13 60.73
C LYS A 166 7.59 26.51 60.10
N LYS A 167 7.20 27.05 58.93
CA LYS A 167 6.15 26.48 58.08
C LYS A 167 6.78 25.77 56.88
N SER A 168 6.58 24.46 56.76
CA SER A 168 6.95 23.66 55.59
C SER A 168 5.71 23.34 54.76
N LEU A 169 5.87 23.33 53.44
CA LEU A 169 4.88 22.79 52.51
C LEU A 169 5.46 21.46 51.98
N GLU A 170 4.74 20.37 52.20
CA GLU A 170 5.11 19.03 51.77
C GLU A 170 4.09 18.54 50.73
N VAL A 171 4.59 17.96 49.64
CA VAL A 171 3.74 17.36 48.60
C VAL A 171 3.69 15.86 48.85
N GLU A 172 2.48 15.33 49.06
CA GLU A 172 2.24 13.91 49.31
C GLU A 172 1.34 13.33 48.22
N ALA A 173 1.67 12.11 47.76
CA ALA A 173 0.75 11.33 46.94
C ALA A 173 -0.22 10.58 47.86
N ALA A 174 -1.51 10.60 47.57
CA ALA A 174 -2.51 9.97 48.42
C ALA A 174 -3.66 9.34 47.61
N LEU A 175 -4.30 8.34 48.21
CA LEU A 175 -5.57 7.79 47.75
C LEU A 175 -6.72 8.52 48.46
N ILE A 176 -7.68 9.00 47.69
CA ILE A 176 -8.91 9.60 48.19
C ILE A 176 -10.14 8.89 47.58
N PRO A 177 -11.17 8.53 48.36
CA PRO A 177 -12.38 7.93 47.80
C PRO A 177 -13.04 8.88 46.79
N LYS A 178 -13.42 8.37 45.61
CA LYS A 178 -14.10 9.16 44.57
C LYS A 178 -15.38 9.84 45.11
N SER A 179 -16.08 9.18 46.04
CA SER A 179 -17.31 9.66 46.67
C SER A 179 -17.16 10.97 47.46
N PHE A 180 -15.93 11.38 47.79
CA PHE A 180 -15.67 12.70 48.38
C PHE A 180 -16.02 13.86 47.41
N PHE A 181 -15.80 13.64 46.11
CA PHE A 181 -16.07 14.62 45.06
C PHE A 181 -17.49 14.45 44.54
N LYS A 182 -18.21 15.58 44.42
CA LYS A 182 -19.52 15.59 43.76
C LYS A 182 -19.31 15.41 42.26
N GLN A 183 -20.33 14.91 41.55
CA GLN A 183 -20.26 14.81 40.08
C GLN A 183 -19.93 16.17 39.44
N SER A 184 -20.50 17.27 39.95
CA SER A 184 -20.15 18.63 39.51
C SER A 184 -18.67 19.03 39.75
N ASP A 185 -18.04 18.49 40.79
CA ASP A 185 -16.63 18.74 41.10
C ASP A 185 -15.75 17.99 40.09
N LEU A 186 -16.14 16.75 39.75
CA LEU A 186 -15.46 15.89 38.78
C LEU A 186 -15.65 16.38 37.34
N ASP A 187 -16.88 16.76 36.95
CA ASP A 187 -17.21 17.35 35.65
C ASP A 187 -16.40 18.62 35.40
N ALA A 188 -16.06 19.37 36.45
CA ALA A 188 -15.23 20.56 36.37
C ALA A 188 -13.73 20.27 36.17
N TRP A 189 -13.28 19.02 36.34
CA TRP A 189 -11.90 18.59 36.09
C TRP A 189 -11.67 18.18 34.64
N PHE A 190 -12.70 17.64 34.00
CA PHE A 190 -12.65 17.27 32.59
C PHE A 190 -13.02 18.46 31.71
N ILE A 191 -12.29 18.56 30.61
CA ILE A 191 -12.86 19.08 29.38
C ILE A 191 -13.51 17.83 28.76
N ASN A 192 -14.84 17.68 28.92
CA ASN A 192 -15.66 16.50 28.58
C ASN A 192 -14.94 15.44 27.70
N ASP A 193 -14.64 14.29 28.28
CA ASP A 193 -14.16 13.11 27.58
C ASP A 193 -15.23 12.68 26.58
N ALA A 194 -14.98 12.92 25.29
CA ALA A 194 -15.96 12.73 24.24
C ALA A 194 -15.74 11.37 23.57
N THR A 195 -15.78 10.29 24.35
CA THR A 195 -15.73 8.92 23.84
C THR A 195 -16.89 8.59 22.90
N ASP A 196 -17.94 9.43 22.87
CA ASP A 196 -19.08 9.37 21.95
C ASP A 196 -19.10 10.56 20.93
N ALA A 197 -18.01 11.35 20.81
CA ALA A 197 -17.91 12.38 19.77
C ALA A 197 -17.72 11.72 18.40
N GLY A 198 -18.79 11.71 17.61
CA GLY A 198 -18.83 11.14 16.27
C GLY A 198 -20.18 10.49 15.94
N ASP A 199 -20.88 9.95 16.96
CA ASP A 199 -22.17 9.26 16.77
C ASP A 199 -23.30 10.17 16.26
N LYS A 200 -23.11 11.49 16.34
CA LYS A 200 -24.06 12.51 15.89
C LYS A 200 -23.53 13.36 14.74
N ASP A 201 -22.40 12.99 14.17
CA ASP A 201 -21.83 13.73 13.05
C ASP A 201 -22.74 13.58 11.83
N PRO A 202 -22.94 14.66 11.06
CA PRO A 202 -23.82 14.62 9.91
C PRO A 202 -23.14 13.83 8.78
N VAL A 203 -23.86 12.88 8.19
CA VAL A 203 -23.37 12.07 7.08
C VAL A 203 -24.31 12.22 5.89
N ILE A 204 -23.74 12.26 4.70
CA ILE A 204 -24.46 12.15 3.43
C ILE A 204 -23.94 10.93 2.66
N ASN A 205 -24.86 10.08 2.21
CA ASN A 205 -24.49 8.81 1.59
C ASN A 205 -23.93 9.03 0.17
N ARG A 206 -22.97 8.17 -0.20
CA ARG A 206 -22.37 8.12 -1.53
C ARG A 206 -23.17 7.22 -2.47
N PHE A 207 -22.90 7.35 -3.77
CA PHE A 207 -23.39 6.42 -4.78
C PHE A 207 -22.66 5.07 -4.73
N GLY A 208 -23.35 4.00 -5.14
CA GLY A 208 -22.83 2.64 -5.23
C GLY A 208 -23.59 1.80 -6.26
N TYR A 209 -23.04 0.64 -6.60
CA TYR A 209 -23.68 -0.28 -7.55
C TYR A 209 -24.61 -1.29 -6.86
N THR A 210 -24.29 -1.71 -5.64
CA THR A 210 -25.04 -2.73 -4.91
C THR A 210 -25.80 -2.14 -3.73
N PRO A 211 -26.93 -2.74 -3.32
CA PRO A 211 -27.57 -2.40 -2.08
C PRO A 211 -26.68 -2.74 -0.88
N SER A 212 -26.26 -1.74 -0.10
CA SER A 212 -25.56 -2.00 1.15
C SER A 212 -26.56 -2.40 2.24
N GLU A 213 -26.26 -3.46 2.99
CA GLU A 213 -26.98 -3.79 4.23
C GLU A 213 -26.68 -2.71 5.30
N GLY A 214 -27.47 -1.64 5.38
CA GLY A 214 -27.33 -0.69 6.50
C GLY A 214 -27.68 0.79 6.32
N GLY A 215 -28.45 1.20 5.30
CA GLY A 215 -28.92 2.60 5.21
C GLY A 215 -29.42 3.01 3.81
N PRO A 216 -29.96 4.24 3.67
CA PRO A 216 -30.40 4.77 2.37
C PRO A 216 -29.20 5.06 1.46
N HIS A 217 -28.91 4.17 0.53
CA HIS A 217 -27.81 4.27 -0.44
C HIS A 217 -28.37 4.51 -1.85
N ILE A 218 -27.57 5.10 -2.75
CA ILE A 218 -27.97 5.30 -4.13
C ILE A 218 -27.42 4.16 -4.99
N SER A 219 -28.30 3.32 -5.53
CA SER A 219 -27.93 2.24 -6.45
C SER A 219 -27.93 2.71 -7.91
N PHE A 220 -26.81 2.52 -8.60
CA PHE A 220 -26.70 2.75 -10.04
C PHE A 220 -27.46 1.71 -10.89
N GLU A 221 -27.83 0.56 -10.33
CA GLU A 221 -28.48 -0.56 -11.05
C GLU A 221 -29.75 -0.13 -11.78
N HIS A 222 -30.49 0.83 -11.23
CA HIS A 222 -31.80 1.26 -11.74
C HIS A 222 -31.76 2.60 -12.50
N PHE A 223 -30.56 3.14 -12.79
CA PHE A 223 -30.40 4.44 -13.43
C PHE A 223 -30.56 4.36 -14.95
N THR A 224 -31.77 4.01 -15.40
CA THR A 224 -32.15 3.94 -16.82
C THR A 224 -32.91 5.18 -17.30
N SER A 225 -33.34 6.05 -16.40
CA SER A 225 -34.11 7.25 -16.72
C SER A 225 -33.77 8.41 -15.78
N TRP A 226 -34.05 9.63 -16.21
CA TRP A 226 -33.82 10.82 -15.38
C TRP A 226 -34.58 10.76 -14.05
N SER A 227 -35.81 10.26 -14.04
CA SER A 227 -36.61 10.14 -12.82
C SER A 227 -35.95 9.23 -11.79
N ALA A 228 -35.35 8.11 -12.21
CA ALA A 228 -34.60 7.21 -11.33
C ALA A 228 -33.37 7.90 -10.73
N VAL A 229 -32.61 8.63 -11.56
CA VAL A 229 -31.45 9.42 -11.12
C VAL A 229 -31.87 10.50 -10.11
N SER A 230 -32.89 11.30 -10.44
CA SER A 230 -33.39 12.37 -9.58
C SER A 230 -33.95 11.84 -8.25
N ASN A 231 -34.62 10.68 -8.27
CA ASN A 231 -35.11 10.06 -7.04
C ASN A 231 -33.97 9.58 -6.14
N GLY A 232 -32.90 9.00 -6.72
CA GLY A 232 -31.70 8.63 -5.97
C GLY A 232 -31.07 9.81 -5.22
N PHE A 233 -30.91 10.95 -5.90
CA PHE A 233 -30.45 12.19 -5.25
C PHE A 233 -31.42 12.69 -4.18
N ASN A 234 -32.73 12.68 -4.45
CA ASN A 234 -33.77 13.07 -3.50
C ASN A 234 -33.67 12.26 -2.19
N ASP A 235 -33.54 10.94 -2.29
CA ASP A 235 -33.61 10.03 -1.14
C ASP A 235 -32.39 10.19 -0.22
N VAL A 236 -31.21 10.46 -0.79
CA VAL A 236 -30.02 10.75 0.02
C VAL A 236 -30.04 12.13 0.65
N CYS A 237 -30.54 13.14 -0.07
CA CYS A 237 -30.75 14.47 0.52
C CYS A 237 -31.73 14.37 1.70
N GLU A 238 -32.85 13.66 1.52
CA GLU A 238 -33.86 13.42 2.56
C GLU A 238 -33.27 12.76 3.82
N ALA A 239 -32.40 11.77 3.64
CA ALA A 239 -31.75 11.08 4.74
C ALA A 239 -30.75 11.97 5.51
N ALA A 240 -30.06 12.88 4.81
CA ALA A 240 -29.05 13.76 5.40
C ALA A 240 -29.64 14.96 6.17
N GLU A 241 -30.81 15.46 5.75
CA GLU A 241 -31.52 16.61 6.36
C GLU A 241 -31.61 16.58 7.90
N PRO A 242 -32.14 15.52 8.54
CA PRO A 242 -32.25 15.47 10.00
C PRO A 242 -30.88 15.38 10.69
N LEU A 243 -29.90 14.72 10.07
CA LEU A 243 -28.54 14.59 10.62
C LEU A 243 -27.83 15.95 10.63
N ILE A 244 -27.88 16.68 9.51
CA ILE A 244 -27.32 18.03 9.38
C ILE A 244 -27.97 18.98 10.40
N GLY A 245 -29.31 18.99 10.47
CA GLY A 245 -30.04 19.86 11.40
C GLY A 245 -29.68 19.60 12.87
N ALA A 246 -29.63 18.33 13.29
CA ALA A 246 -29.29 17.97 14.66
C ALA A 246 -27.84 18.34 15.01
N ALA A 247 -26.89 18.03 14.14
CA ALA A 247 -25.46 18.30 14.36
C ALA A 247 -25.17 19.80 14.49
N PHE A 248 -25.71 20.61 13.56
CA PHE A 248 -25.52 22.07 13.55
C PHE A 248 -26.14 22.72 14.79
N LYS A 249 -27.32 22.28 15.19
CA LYS A 249 -27.98 22.73 16.42
C LYS A 249 -27.13 22.42 17.65
N SER A 250 -26.67 21.17 17.78
CA SER A 250 -25.85 20.74 18.93
C SER A 250 -24.53 21.48 19.04
N VAL A 251 -23.80 21.68 17.93
CA VAL A 251 -22.51 22.40 17.98
C VAL A 251 -22.71 23.89 18.28
N TYR A 252 -23.77 24.53 17.79
CA TYR A 252 -24.06 25.91 18.13
C TYR A 252 -24.40 26.07 19.62
N GLU A 253 -25.24 25.19 20.18
CA GLU A 253 -25.56 25.21 21.62
C GLU A 253 -24.31 25.04 22.49
N LEU A 254 -23.39 24.17 22.08
CA LEU A 254 -22.14 23.95 22.78
C LEU A 254 -21.24 25.20 22.78
N LEU A 255 -21.24 25.97 21.69
CA LEU A 255 -20.27 27.05 21.48
C LEU A 255 -20.79 28.46 21.70
N LYS A 256 -22.12 28.68 21.76
CA LYS A 256 -22.71 30.03 21.80
C LYS A 256 -22.23 30.87 22.98
N GLU A 257 -22.13 30.31 24.18
CA GLU A 257 -21.64 31.04 25.36
C GLU A 257 -20.14 31.32 25.27
N LYS A 258 -19.39 30.38 24.69
CA LYS A 258 -17.92 30.41 24.62
C LYS A 258 -17.41 31.37 23.54
N LEU A 259 -18.12 31.47 22.41
CA LEU A 259 -17.80 32.36 21.29
C LEU A 259 -18.56 33.69 21.31
N GLY A 260 -19.40 33.93 22.33
CA GLY A 260 -20.19 35.17 22.45
C GLY A 260 -21.22 35.33 21.32
N LEU A 261 -21.85 34.24 20.89
CA LEU A 261 -22.84 34.23 19.81
C LEU A 261 -24.25 34.58 20.33
N ASP A 262 -25.17 34.79 19.40
CA ASP A 262 -26.58 35.08 19.72
C ASP A 262 -27.20 33.94 20.54
N LEU A 263 -28.03 34.29 21.54
CA LEU A 263 -28.73 33.32 22.39
C LEU A 263 -29.70 32.42 21.61
N ALA A 264 -30.28 32.96 20.54
CA ALA A 264 -31.15 32.23 19.63
C ALA A 264 -30.31 31.40 18.65
N ASN A 265 -30.67 30.13 18.50
CA ASN A 265 -29.95 29.23 17.63
C ASN A 265 -30.44 29.38 16.17
N PRO A 266 -29.57 29.81 15.23
CA PRO A 266 -29.98 30.01 13.84
C PRO A 266 -30.32 28.69 13.12
N PHE A 267 -29.99 27.54 13.70
CA PHE A 267 -30.19 26.23 13.09
C PHE A 267 -31.43 25.48 13.61
N ASP A 268 -32.26 26.12 14.45
CA ASP A 268 -33.44 25.48 15.03
C ASP A 268 -34.40 24.88 13.99
N ASN A 269 -34.53 25.53 12.82
CA ASN A 269 -35.40 25.08 11.72
C ASN A 269 -34.61 24.60 10.49
N LEU A 270 -33.31 24.29 10.64
CA LEU A 270 -32.45 23.98 9.49
C LEU A 270 -32.93 22.76 8.70
N ALA A 271 -33.27 21.66 9.38
CA ALA A 271 -33.75 20.44 8.71
C ALA A 271 -35.04 20.71 7.90
N GLU A 272 -35.97 21.50 8.44
CA GLU A 272 -37.22 21.87 7.76
C GLU A 272 -36.96 22.77 6.55
N ASN A 273 -36.03 23.72 6.68
CA ASN A 273 -35.62 24.61 5.60
C ASN A 273 -34.97 23.83 4.43
N LEU A 274 -34.10 22.87 4.76
CA LEU A 274 -33.48 21.97 3.78
C LEU A 274 -34.52 21.08 3.10
N ALA A 275 -35.44 20.46 3.86
CA ALA A 275 -36.54 19.67 3.31
C ALA A 275 -37.44 20.48 2.37
N LYS A 276 -37.71 21.75 2.70
CA LYS A 276 -38.45 22.65 1.82
C LYS A 276 -37.68 22.95 0.53
N LEU A 277 -36.38 23.25 0.62
CA LEU A 277 -35.52 23.46 -0.54
C LEU A 277 -35.50 22.22 -1.46
N ARG A 278 -35.29 21.03 -0.90
CA ARG A 278 -35.36 19.76 -1.63
C ARG A 278 -36.69 19.57 -2.34
N LYS A 279 -37.80 19.89 -1.66
CA LYS A 279 -39.14 19.79 -2.25
C LYS A 279 -39.32 20.75 -3.43
N ASP A 280 -38.85 22.00 -3.30
CA ASP A 280 -38.95 22.98 -4.37
C ASP A 280 -38.12 22.53 -5.61
N VAL A 281 -36.92 21.98 -5.39
CA VAL A 281 -36.10 21.36 -6.46
C VAL A 281 -36.79 20.16 -7.10
N LYS A 282 -37.50 19.34 -6.31
CA LYS A 282 -38.28 18.21 -6.83
C LYS A 282 -39.45 18.69 -7.69
N ASP A 283 -40.17 19.71 -7.23
CA ASP A 283 -41.34 20.27 -7.89
C ASP A 283 -40.95 21.02 -9.19
N SER A 284 -39.71 21.53 -9.31
CA SER A 284 -39.14 22.10 -10.54
C SER A 284 -38.60 21.07 -11.55
N GLY A 285 -38.83 19.77 -11.32
CA GLY A 285 -38.43 18.69 -12.23
C GLY A 285 -37.06 18.07 -11.91
N GLY A 286 -36.46 18.44 -10.78
CA GLY A 286 -35.29 17.77 -10.19
C GLY A 286 -33.96 18.08 -10.86
N LYS A 287 -33.90 18.94 -11.89
CA LYS A 287 -32.68 19.25 -12.67
C LYS A 287 -31.51 19.74 -11.82
N GLU A 288 -31.79 20.32 -10.66
CA GLU A 288 -30.80 20.91 -9.77
C GLU A 288 -30.30 19.94 -8.67
N PHE A 289 -30.84 18.72 -8.60
CA PHE A 289 -30.46 17.74 -7.59
C PHE A 289 -28.95 17.44 -7.50
N PRO A 290 -28.19 17.32 -8.61
CA PRO A 290 -26.74 17.15 -8.53
C PRO A 290 -26.07 18.27 -7.73
N TRP A 291 -26.48 19.52 -7.99
CA TRP A 291 -25.97 20.70 -7.29
C TRP A 291 -26.45 20.79 -5.84
N LEU A 292 -27.68 20.36 -5.56
CA LEU A 292 -28.22 20.29 -4.19
C LEU A 292 -27.43 19.29 -3.34
N TYR A 293 -27.06 18.14 -3.92
CA TYR A 293 -26.23 17.14 -3.28
C TYR A 293 -24.83 17.68 -2.93
N ASP A 294 -24.18 18.37 -3.88
CA ASP A 294 -22.89 19.02 -3.62
C ASP A 294 -23.00 20.11 -2.54
N TYR A 295 -24.10 20.88 -2.51
CA TYR A 295 -24.39 21.83 -1.45
C TYR A 295 -24.51 21.16 -0.07
N TYR A 296 -25.18 20.01 0.05
CA TYR A 296 -25.26 19.29 1.32
C TYR A 296 -23.90 18.74 1.75
N ARG A 297 -23.08 18.29 0.80
CA ARG A 297 -21.69 17.90 1.08
C ARG A 297 -20.85 19.05 1.61
N ASP A 298 -21.04 20.27 1.12
CA ASP A 298 -20.35 21.45 1.66
C ASP A 298 -20.81 21.78 3.08
N LEU A 299 -22.08 21.59 3.42
CA LEU A 299 -22.57 21.74 4.80
C LEU A 299 -21.89 20.74 5.74
N VAL A 300 -21.84 19.46 5.34
CA VAL A 300 -21.15 18.41 6.09
C VAL A 300 -19.66 18.73 6.24
N ALA A 301 -18.96 19.06 5.14
CA ALA A 301 -17.54 19.40 5.17
C ALA A 301 -17.23 20.66 6.01
N THR A 302 -18.16 21.62 6.05
CA THR A 302 -18.02 22.81 6.92
C THR A 302 -18.10 22.44 8.39
N TYR A 303 -19.01 21.53 8.74
CA TYR A 303 -19.15 21.01 10.10
C TYR A 303 -17.91 20.22 10.51
N GLU A 304 -17.45 19.29 9.66
CA GLU A 304 -16.24 18.49 9.87
C GLU A 304 -15.01 19.39 10.10
N GLU A 305 -14.83 20.44 9.28
CA GLU A 305 -13.74 21.39 9.47
C GLU A 305 -13.85 22.19 10.80
N LEU A 306 -15.08 22.52 11.22
CA LEU A 306 -15.31 23.18 12.49
C LEU A 306 -14.93 22.25 13.65
N VAL A 307 -15.43 21.02 13.70
CA VAL A 307 -15.16 20.08 14.81
C VAL A 307 -13.72 19.55 14.83
N ALA A 308 -13.05 19.50 13.67
CA ALA A 308 -11.64 19.14 13.55
C ALA A 308 -10.68 20.25 13.98
N THR A 309 -11.17 21.50 14.11
CA THR A 309 -10.40 22.57 14.75
C THR A 309 -10.27 22.21 16.24
N ASP A 310 -9.09 22.36 16.86
CA ASP A 310 -8.80 22.01 18.26
C ASP A 310 -9.57 22.90 19.25
N LEU A 311 -10.89 22.81 19.21
CA LEU A 311 -11.87 23.52 20.02
C LEU A 311 -11.55 23.39 21.51
N PHE A 312 -10.90 22.31 21.92
CA PHE A 312 -10.66 22.00 23.31
C PHE A 312 -9.41 22.67 23.88
N SER A 313 -8.34 22.84 23.08
CA SER A 313 -7.25 23.75 23.42
C SER A 313 -7.73 25.19 23.65
N TYR A 314 -8.81 25.62 22.96
CA TYR A 314 -9.37 26.97 23.04
C TYR A 314 -10.35 27.19 24.19
N LEU A 315 -10.79 26.14 24.90
CA LEU A 315 -11.82 26.21 25.95
C LEU A 315 -11.28 26.12 27.39
N SER A 316 -9.96 26.11 27.58
CA SER A 316 -9.34 26.27 28.89
C SER A 316 -9.58 27.69 29.43
N LEU A 317 -10.77 27.95 29.97
CA LEU A 317 -10.95 29.06 30.91
C LEU A 317 -9.97 28.83 32.08
N MET A 318 -9.21 29.87 32.43
CA MET A 318 -8.41 29.86 33.65
C MET A 318 -9.30 29.40 34.82
N PRO A 319 -8.94 28.30 35.51
CA PRO A 319 -9.74 27.82 36.61
C PRO A 319 -9.78 28.90 37.69
N LYS A 320 -10.93 29.04 38.37
CA LYS A 320 -10.99 29.89 39.57
C LYS A 320 -9.99 29.34 40.61
N LYS A 321 -9.37 30.23 41.41
CA LYS A 321 -8.34 29.85 42.39
C LYS A 321 -8.78 28.76 43.37
N ASP A 322 -10.07 28.68 43.67
CA ASP A 322 -10.70 27.71 44.56
C ASP A 322 -11.01 26.34 43.91
N ARG A 323 -10.84 26.18 42.59
CA ARG A 323 -11.29 24.97 41.86
C ARG A 323 -10.54 23.70 42.26
N PHE A 324 -9.22 23.75 42.37
CA PHE A 324 -8.38 22.63 42.82
C PHE A 324 -7.18 23.15 43.62
N ARG A 325 -7.51 23.89 44.68
CA ARG A 325 -6.53 24.53 45.55
C ARG A 325 -5.68 23.50 46.29
N GLY A 326 -4.36 23.53 46.10
CA GLY A 326 -3.43 22.65 46.81
C GLY A 326 -3.50 21.16 46.45
N TYR A 327 -4.19 20.77 45.36
CA TYR A 327 -4.20 19.37 44.93
C TYR A 327 -4.29 19.20 43.40
N ILE A 328 -3.82 18.05 42.90
CA ILE A 328 -3.91 17.63 41.48
C ILE A 328 -4.31 16.16 41.42
N ALA A 329 -5.35 15.83 40.64
CA ALA A 329 -5.73 14.44 40.39
C ALA A 329 -4.92 13.83 39.24
N LEU A 330 -4.26 12.71 39.51
CA LEU A 330 -3.33 12.06 38.59
C LEU A 330 -3.93 10.86 37.86
N HIS A 331 -4.74 10.05 38.56
CA HIS A 331 -5.24 8.77 38.06
C HIS A 331 -6.46 8.32 38.87
N SER A 332 -7.30 7.46 38.31
CA SER A 332 -8.35 6.75 39.05
C SER A 332 -8.16 5.24 39.03
N ILE A 333 -8.44 4.59 40.15
CA ILE A 333 -8.40 3.14 40.28
C ILE A 333 -9.80 2.61 40.56
N ARG A 334 -10.09 1.43 40.01
CA ARG A 334 -11.38 0.73 40.18
C ARG A 334 -12.57 1.54 39.64
N THR A 335 -12.36 2.20 38.50
CA THR A 335 -13.39 2.93 37.74
C THR A 335 -13.55 2.31 36.36
N ASP A 336 -14.77 1.93 35.98
CA ASP A 336 -15.00 1.08 34.79
C ASP A 336 -14.92 1.81 33.44
N GLN A 337 -14.88 3.16 33.40
CA GLN A 337 -15.02 3.92 32.14
C GLN A 337 -14.24 5.23 32.01
N ILE A 338 -13.82 5.89 33.11
CA ILE A 338 -13.24 7.24 33.03
C ILE A 338 -12.01 7.33 33.94
N ASN A 339 -10.88 7.76 33.38
CA ASN A 339 -9.67 8.09 34.13
C ASN A 339 -9.70 9.55 34.59
N TYR A 340 -9.93 9.78 35.89
CA TYR A 340 -10.05 11.13 36.48
C TYR A 340 -8.69 11.82 36.67
N ARG A 341 -8.06 12.16 35.55
CA ARG A 341 -6.77 12.87 35.46
C ARG A 341 -6.98 14.32 35.03
N MET A 342 -6.38 15.26 35.76
CA MET A 342 -6.45 16.68 35.41
C MET A 342 -5.57 17.00 34.20
N GLY A 343 -6.15 17.63 33.17
CA GLY A 343 -5.42 18.17 32.02
C GLY A 343 -4.77 19.54 32.29
N LEU A 344 -4.05 20.04 31.29
CA LEU A 344 -3.48 21.39 31.30
C LEU A 344 -4.55 22.45 30.98
N TYR A 345 -4.68 23.43 31.84
CA TYR A 345 -5.44 24.67 31.63
C TYR A 345 -4.47 25.76 31.17
N ARG A 346 -4.44 26.04 29.86
CA ARG A 346 -3.50 26.99 29.27
C ARG A 346 -3.88 28.45 29.59
N PRO A 347 -2.90 29.33 29.85
CA PRO A 347 -3.16 30.74 30.09
C PRO A 347 -3.54 31.44 28.77
N PRO A 348 -4.30 32.54 28.81
CA PRO A 348 -4.74 33.26 27.60
C PRO A 348 -3.59 33.72 26.68
N PHE A 349 -2.37 33.83 27.21
CA PHE A 349 -1.18 34.32 26.50
C PHE A 349 -0.34 33.22 25.85
N ALA A 350 -0.50 31.94 26.25
CA ALA A 350 0.22 30.82 25.63
C ALA A 350 -0.28 30.50 24.22
N ASP A 351 -1.46 31.03 23.86
CA ASP A 351 -2.11 30.84 22.57
C ASP A 351 -1.94 32.08 21.65
N LEU A 352 -0.69 32.55 21.50
CA LEU A 352 -0.32 33.61 20.53
C LEU A 352 -0.44 33.15 19.06
N GLY A 353 -0.97 31.96 18.80
CA GLY A 353 -1.72 31.74 17.58
C GLY A 353 -2.93 32.67 17.60
N ILE A 354 -2.79 33.86 17.00
CA ILE A 354 -3.83 34.89 16.76
C ILE A 354 -5.13 34.31 16.12
N ASP A 355 -5.16 33.02 15.78
CA ASP A 355 -6.25 32.28 15.14
C ASP A 355 -7.18 31.53 16.12
N ALA A 356 -6.88 31.47 17.42
CA ALA A 356 -7.55 30.59 18.39
C ALA A 356 -9.07 30.78 18.51
N VAL A 357 -9.54 32.03 18.59
CA VAL A 357 -10.98 32.36 18.68
C VAL A 357 -11.55 32.81 17.33
N ASP A 358 -10.74 33.52 16.54
CA ASP A 358 -11.18 34.09 15.27
C ASP A 358 -11.46 33.01 14.21
N LYS A 359 -10.70 31.90 14.20
CA LYS A 359 -10.95 30.80 13.25
C LYS A 359 -12.27 30.08 13.55
N PRO A 360 -12.55 29.57 14.77
CA PRO A 360 -13.86 28.98 15.08
C PRO A 360 -15.02 29.96 14.87
N ARG A 361 -14.84 31.25 15.21
CA ARG A 361 -15.87 32.28 14.99
C ARG A 361 -16.15 32.49 13.50
N LEU A 362 -15.11 32.59 12.67
CA LEU A 362 -15.26 32.72 11.22
C LEU A 362 -15.86 31.46 10.59
N LEU A 363 -15.46 30.26 11.04
CA LEU A 363 -16.07 29.01 10.59
C LEU A 363 -17.55 28.92 10.97
N MET A 364 -17.93 29.40 12.16
CA MET A 364 -19.34 29.52 12.56
C MET A 364 -20.10 30.55 11.71
N GLU A 365 -19.48 31.69 11.39
CA GLU A 365 -20.06 32.67 10.45
C GLU A 365 -20.24 32.08 9.05
N ARG A 366 -19.28 31.27 8.58
CA ARG A 366 -19.40 30.51 7.32
C ARG A 366 -20.55 29.52 7.41
N LEU A 367 -20.63 28.73 8.48
CA LEU A 367 -21.67 27.71 8.68
C LEU A 367 -23.06 28.35 8.71
N LYS A 368 -23.23 29.52 9.37
CA LYS A 368 -24.46 30.34 9.29
C LYS A 368 -24.77 30.80 7.87
N TYR A 369 -23.77 31.29 7.14
CA TYR A 369 -23.94 31.80 5.77
C TYR A 369 -24.31 30.68 4.79
N LEU A 370 -23.65 29.52 4.87
CA LEU A 370 -23.92 28.41 3.96
C LEU A 370 -25.30 27.81 4.23
N ALA A 371 -25.71 27.69 5.50
CA ALA A 371 -27.01 27.14 5.88
C ALA A 371 -28.22 28.00 5.47
N ASP A 372 -28.01 29.27 5.14
CA ASP A 372 -29.07 30.17 4.71
C ASP A 372 -29.32 30.06 3.20
N ARG A 373 -30.49 29.53 2.84
CA ARG A 373 -30.97 29.42 1.46
C ARG A 373 -30.96 30.76 0.72
N ALA A 374 -31.11 31.90 1.39
CA ALA A 374 -31.06 33.20 0.73
C ALA A 374 -29.73 33.47 0.00
N HIS A 375 -28.65 32.76 0.39
CA HIS A 375 -27.33 32.86 -0.20
C HIS A 375 -27.07 31.85 -1.33
N THR A 376 -28.02 30.97 -1.64
CA THR A 376 -27.92 29.97 -2.71
C THR A 376 -28.73 30.37 -3.95
N ARG A 377 -28.41 29.76 -5.09
CA ARG A 377 -29.01 30.05 -6.40
C ARG A 377 -30.16 29.15 -6.81
N PHE A 378 -30.55 28.19 -5.97
CA PHE A 378 -31.67 27.26 -6.23
C PHE A 378 -33.04 27.95 -6.37
N ASP A 379 -33.13 29.23 -6.01
CA ASP A 379 -34.34 30.05 -6.19
C ASP A 379 -34.29 30.95 -7.44
N ASP A 380 -33.17 30.96 -8.17
CA ASP A 380 -33.02 31.82 -9.35
C ASP A 380 -33.70 31.15 -10.56
N GLU A 381 -34.60 31.85 -11.24
CA GLU A 381 -35.35 31.31 -12.40
C GLU A 381 -34.45 30.81 -13.53
N ASP A 382 -33.24 31.37 -13.66
CA ASP A 382 -32.25 31.02 -14.69
C ASP A 382 -31.15 30.08 -14.17
N PHE A 383 -31.30 29.37 -13.05
CA PHE A 383 -30.25 28.45 -12.57
C PHE A 383 -30.39 27.05 -13.19
N PRO A 384 -29.32 26.44 -13.74
CA PRO A 384 -27.95 26.92 -13.90
C PRO A 384 -27.67 27.60 -15.26
N SER A 385 -27.66 28.94 -15.34
CA SER A 385 -27.29 29.69 -16.55
C SER A 385 -25.82 30.08 -16.56
N PHE A 386 -25.00 29.18 -17.08
CA PHE A 386 -23.59 29.49 -17.37
C PHE A 386 -23.16 28.97 -18.74
N GLY A 387 -22.22 29.67 -19.36
CA GLY A 387 -21.37 29.05 -20.37
C GLY A 387 -20.54 27.92 -19.74
N VAL A 388 -20.15 26.92 -20.52
CA VAL A 388 -19.24 25.88 -20.01
C VAL A 388 -17.96 26.57 -19.55
N CYS A 389 -17.58 26.35 -18.29
CA CYS A 389 -16.39 26.95 -17.67
C CYS A 389 -15.77 26.00 -16.64
N PHE A 390 -14.46 26.13 -16.44
CA PHE A 390 -13.71 25.37 -15.45
C PHE A 390 -13.22 26.26 -14.30
N THR A 391 -13.38 25.77 -13.08
CA THR A 391 -12.85 26.39 -11.86
C THR A 391 -11.81 25.44 -11.23
N PRO A 392 -10.56 25.88 -11.01
CA PRO A 392 -9.54 25.06 -10.36
C PRO A 392 -9.88 24.87 -8.87
N ASP A 393 -9.73 23.64 -8.38
CA ASP A 393 -10.01 23.26 -7.00
C ASP A 393 -8.84 22.43 -6.45
N ALA A 394 -8.54 22.61 -5.17
CA ALA A 394 -7.43 21.92 -4.50
C ALA A 394 -7.64 20.40 -4.36
N GLY A 395 -8.89 19.92 -4.46
CA GLY A 395 -9.23 18.51 -4.34
C GLY A 395 -10.37 18.26 -3.36
N ILE A 396 -11.17 17.23 -3.63
CA ILE A 396 -12.33 16.86 -2.79
C ILE A 396 -11.89 16.27 -1.44
N ASN A 397 -10.66 15.77 -1.35
CA ASN A 397 -10.03 15.28 -0.13
C ASN A 397 -9.35 16.39 0.71
N LYS A 398 -9.54 17.67 0.36
CA LYS A 398 -9.03 18.82 1.10
C LYS A 398 -10.11 19.43 1.99
N LEU A 399 -9.68 20.20 3.00
CA LEU A 399 -10.58 21.00 3.82
C LEU A 399 -11.40 21.95 2.94
N LEU A 400 -12.65 22.22 3.30
CA LEU A 400 -13.51 23.09 2.51
C LEU A 400 -12.90 24.48 2.31
N SER A 401 -12.21 25.03 3.33
CA SER A 401 -11.47 26.30 3.22
C SER A 401 -10.42 26.34 2.11
N GLU A 402 -9.88 25.19 1.67
CA GLU A 402 -8.87 25.11 0.61
C GLU A 402 -9.48 24.89 -0.78
N ARG A 403 -10.74 24.44 -0.82
CA ARG A 403 -11.49 24.17 -2.04
C ARG A 403 -11.98 25.48 -2.68
N ALA A 404 -12.34 25.41 -3.96
CA ALA A 404 -12.92 26.53 -4.68
C ALA A 404 -14.33 26.85 -4.16
N ILE A 405 -14.74 28.12 -4.23
CA ILE A 405 -16.12 28.52 -3.93
C ILE A 405 -17.04 28.01 -5.05
N PRO A 406 -18.04 27.17 -4.75
CA PRO A 406 -18.94 26.66 -5.78
C PRO A 406 -19.88 27.72 -6.37
N PHE A 407 -20.28 27.52 -7.62
CA PHE A 407 -21.06 28.51 -8.38
C PHE A 407 -22.54 28.60 -7.98
N TYR A 408 -23.04 27.63 -7.20
CA TYR A 408 -24.41 27.64 -6.66
C TYR A 408 -24.60 28.60 -5.48
N TYR A 409 -23.56 29.33 -5.06
CA TYR A 409 -23.66 30.45 -4.14
C TYR A 409 -23.75 31.80 -4.87
N LYS A 410 -24.65 32.69 -4.43
CA LYS A 410 -24.98 33.97 -5.10
C LYS A 410 -23.83 34.98 -5.11
N ASN A 411 -23.21 35.20 -3.95
CA ASN A 411 -22.23 36.27 -3.73
C ASN A 411 -20.85 35.70 -3.34
N PRO A 412 -20.09 35.08 -4.28
CA PRO A 412 -18.81 34.45 -3.95
C PRO A 412 -17.76 35.46 -3.46
N SER A 413 -17.85 36.73 -3.88
CA SER A 413 -16.98 37.80 -3.37
C SER A 413 -17.22 38.08 -1.89
N GLU A 414 -18.49 38.09 -1.44
CA GLU A 414 -18.82 38.27 -0.03
C GLU A 414 -18.44 37.02 0.77
N LEU A 415 -18.79 35.84 0.26
CA LEU A 415 -18.47 34.55 0.87
C LEU A 415 -16.96 34.34 1.04
N SER A 416 -16.13 34.87 0.12
CA SER A 416 -14.66 34.76 0.21
C SER A 416 -14.09 35.30 1.53
N ALA A 417 -14.75 36.27 2.17
CA ALA A 417 -14.36 36.83 3.46
C ALA A 417 -14.57 35.87 4.63
N ARG A 418 -15.41 34.84 4.45
CA ARG A 418 -15.73 33.82 5.46
C ARG A 418 -15.28 32.42 5.02
N TRP A 419 -14.71 32.27 3.82
CA TRP A 419 -14.39 30.97 3.25
C TRP A 419 -13.15 30.33 3.88
N ASN A 420 -12.07 31.09 4.04
CA ASN A 420 -10.79 30.59 4.55
C ASN A 420 -10.22 31.57 5.60
N ALA A 421 -10.10 31.12 6.85
CA ALA A 421 -9.68 31.97 7.96
C ALA A 421 -8.30 32.62 7.75
N ALA A 422 -7.32 31.85 7.25
CA ALA A 422 -5.98 32.34 7.00
C ALA A 422 -5.95 33.36 5.85
N ALA A 423 -6.72 33.13 4.77
CA ALA A 423 -6.83 34.06 3.66
C ALA A 423 -7.52 35.37 4.07
N THR A 424 -8.58 35.29 4.88
CA THR A 424 -9.28 36.46 5.43
C THR A 424 -8.36 37.32 6.28
N ARG A 425 -7.65 36.69 7.22
CA ARG A 425 -6.69 37.37 8.09
C ARG A 425 -5.58 38.07 7.31
N ASN A 426 -5.02 37.38 6.32
CA ASN A 426 -3.95 37.92 5.47
C ASN A 426 -4.46 38.85 4.36
N ARG A 427 -5.77 39.15 4.32
CA ARG A 427 -6.44 39.96 3.28
C ARG A 427 -6.15 39.45 1.86
N ARG A 428 -6.04 38.13 1.71
CA ARG A 428 -5.77 37.41 0.45
C ARG A 428 -6.96 36.60 -0.07
N THR A 429 -8.18 36.93 0.37
CA THR A 429 -9.41 36.27 -0.08
C THR A 429 -9.63 36.38 -1.59
N PHE A 430 -9.06 37.40 -2.22
CA PHE A 430 -9.12 37.60 -3.67
C PHE A 430 -8.39 36.50 -4.49
N ASN A 431 -7.55 35.68 -3.86
CA ASN A 431 -6.85 34.54 -4.45
C ASN A 431 -7.64 33.23 -4.36
N ILE A 432 -8.83 33.22 -3.77
CA ILE A 432 -9.67 32.03 -3.66
C ILE A 432 -10.32 31.76 -5.04
N PRO A 433 -10.20 30.54 -5.60
CA PRO A 433 -10.89 30.18 -6.85
C PRO A 433 -12.42 30.19 -6.72
N GLY A 434 -13.14 30.40 -7.82
CA GLY A 434 -14.60 30.41 -7.86
C GLY A 434 -15.24 31.79 -7.68
N ILE A 435 -14.44 32.86 -7.51
CA ILE A 435 -14.97 34.23 -7.37
C ILE A 435 -15.41 34.81 -8.72
N THR A 436 -14.61 34.61 -9.78
CA THR A 436 -14.90 35.11 -11.14
C THR A 436 -14.21 34.24 -12.18
N ASP A 437 -14.86 34.00 -13.32
CA ASP A 437 -14.34 33.18 -14.42
C ASP A 437 -13.00 33.69 -14.97
N GLU A 438 -12.80 35.01 -15.04
CA GLU A 438 -11.54 35.60 -15.50
C GLU A 438 -10.36 35.23 -14.60
N LYS A 439 -10.58 35.17 -13.28
CA LYS A 439 -9.54 34.76 -12.32
C LYS A 439 -9.29 33.26 -12.39
N ASP A 440 -10.34 32.46 -12.46
CA ASP A 440 -10.23 31.01 -12.57
C ASP A 440 -9.42 30.61 -13.81
N ARG A 441 -9.68 31.26 -14.95
CA ARG A 441 -8.88 31.09 -16.16
C ARG A 441 -7.42 31.49 -15.97
N LYS A 442 -7.13 32.58 -15.23
CA LYS A 442 -5.75 32.99 -14.92
C LYS A 442 -5.04 31.97 -14.02
N PHE A 443 -5.71 31.38 -13.05
CA PHE A 443 -5.13 30.34 -12.19
C PHE A 443 -4.74 29.10 -13.01
N LEU A 444 -5.65 28.62 -13.86
CA LEU A 444 -5.40 27.46 -14.75
C LEU A 444 -4.24 27.70 -15.73
N LEU A 445 -4.07 28.93 -16.22
CA LEU A 445 -2.96 29.28 -17.13
C LEU A 445 -1.63 29.53 -16.41
N ALA A 446 -1.64 29.95 -15.14
CA ALA A 446 -0.43 30.34 -14.43
C ALA A 446 0.29 29.15 -13.77
N ASN A 447 -0.44 28.34 -13.00
CA ASN A 447 0.11 27.17 -12.30
C ASN A 447 -1.01 26.20 -11.88
N MET A 448 -0.89 24.93 -12.29
CA MET A 448 -1.84 23.86 -11.96
C MET A 448 -1.35 22.89 -10.86
N ASP A 449 -0.16 23.09 -10.31
CA ASP A 449 0.41 22.16 -9.31
C ASP A 449 -0.32 22.22 -7.96
N GLY A 450 -1.00 23.34 -7.67
CA GLY A 450 -1.84 23.49 -6.48
C GLY A 450 -3.28 23.03 -6.65
N TYR A 451 -3.65 22.49 -7.82
CA TYR A 451 -5.02 22.12 -8.16
C TYR A 451 -5.10 20.70 -8.69
N ASP A 452 -5.71 19.82 -7.89
CA ASP A 452 -5.88 18.40 -8.23
C ASP A 452 -7.28 18.09 -8.78
N PHE A 453 -8.17 19.08 -8.84
CA PHE A 453 -9.54 18.90 -9.32
C PHE A 453 -10.01 20.08 -10.18
N PHE A 454 -10.81 19.78 -11.21
CA PHE A 454 -11.38 20.77 -12.12
C PHE A 454 -12.89 20.72 -12.03
N ARG A 455 -13.48 21.70 -11.35
CA ARG A 455 -14.93 21.86 -11.29
C ARG A 455 -15.45 22.38 -12.62
N ILE A 456 -16.60 21.87 -13.04
CA ILE A 456 -17.25 22.26 -14.29
C ILE A 456 -18.64 22.82 -14.01
N LYS A 457 -18.99 23.92 -14.68
CA LYS A 457 -20.31 24.53 -14.61
C LYS A 457 -20.85 24.83 -16.01
N GLY A 458 -22.17 24.89 -16.13
CA GLY A 458 -22.84 25.29 -17.37
C GLY A 458 -22.90 24.21 -18.46
N HIS A 459 -22.60 22.95 -18.13
CA HIS A 459 -22.73 21.78 -18.99
C HIS A 459 -24.10 21.10 -18.89
N THR A 460 -24.77 21.16 -17.74
CA THR A 460 -26.11 20.58 -17.54
C THR A 460 -27.19 21.37 -18.27
N GLY A 461 -28.20 20.68 -18.82
CA GLY A 461 -29.36 21.29 -19.50
C GLY A 461 -29.10 21.73 -20.93
N LYS A 462 -27.93 21.41 -21.51
CA LYS A 462 -27.57 21.70 -22.90
C LYS A 462 -27.46 20.42 -23.73
N THR A 463 -27.52 20.56 -25.05
CA THR A 463 -27.34 19.45 -25.97
C THR A 463 -25.94 18.85 -25.86
N VAL A 464 -25.84 17.53 -26.00
CA VAL A 464 -24.59 16.77 -25.78
C VAL A 464 -23.47 17.23 -26.70
N GLN A 465 -23.76 17.48 -27.98
CA GLN A 465 -22.75 17.86 -28.98
C GLN A 465 -22.11 19.22 -28.66
N VAL A 466 -22.95 20.23 -28.42
CA VAL A 466 -22.48 21.60 -28.10
C VAL A 466 -21.67 21.59 -26.81
N THR A 467 -22.09 20.80 -25.83
CA THR A 467 -21.42 20.69 -24.53
C THR A 467 -20.08 19.98 -24.65
N GLN A 468 -20.02 18.86 -25.39
CA GLN A 468 -18.80 18.10 -25.61
C GLN A 468 -17.76 18.91 -26.39
N ASP A 469 -18.19 19.65 -27.41
CA ASP A 469 -17.31 20.52 -28.20
C ASP A 469 -16.75 21.66 -27.34
N ALA A 470 -17.60 22.33 -26.55
CA ALA A 470 -17.17 23.40 -25.65
C ALA A 470 -16.17 22.90 -24.57
N ILE A 471 -16.42 21.73 -23.98
CA ILE A 471 -15.50 21.10 -23.02
C ILE A 471 -14.18 20.75 -23.70
N SER A 472 -14.23 20.15 -24.89
CA SER A 472 -13.04 19.73 -25.63
C SER A 472 -12.17 20.92 -26.03
N ASP A 473 -12.79 22.02 -26.45
CA ASP A 473 -12.12 23.27 -26.80
C ASP A 473 -11.45 23.91 -25.59
N LEU A 474 -12.16 24.02 -24.46
CA LEU A 474 -11.59 24.55 -23.23
C LEU A 474 -10.47 23.66 -22.66
N ARG A 475 -10.64 22.34 -22.69
CA ARG A 475 -9.60 21.38 -22.30
C ARG A 475 -8.33 21.58 -23.13
N ARG A 476 -8.49 21.77 -24.45
CA ARG A 476 -7.37 22.02 -25.38
C ARG A 476 -6.73 23.39 -25.16
N ASP A 477 -7.52 24.44 -24.97
CA ASP A 477 -7.03 25.81 -24.75
C ASP A 477 -6.26 25.94 -23.42
N LEU A 478 -6.74 25.27 -22.37
CA LEU A 478 -6.19 25.35 -21.02
C LEU A 478 -5.22 24.20 -20.68
N HIS A 479 -4.97 23.28 -21.63
CA HIS A 479 -4.14 22.08 -21.45
C HIS A 479 -4.51 21.23 -20.22
N LEU A 480 -5.81 21.01 -19.98
CA LEU A 480 -6.27 20.29 -18.79
C LEU A 480 -6.11 18.76 -18.96
N PRO A 481 -5.46 18.06 -18.01
CA PRO A 481 -5.11 16.65 -18.15
C PRO A 481 -6.22 15.72 -17.65
N PHE A 482 -7.35 15.65 -18.36
CA PHE A 482 -8.43 14.70 -18.07
C PHE A 482 -9.10 14.22 -19.37
N ASP A 483 -9.82 13.09 -19.33
CA ASP A 483 -10.58 12.60 -20.48
C ASP A 483 -12.09 12.79 -20.34
N VAL A 484 -12.83 12.74 -21.46
CA VAL A 484 -14.29 12.93 -21.49
C VAL A 484 -14.95 11.69 -22.07
N LYS A 485 -15.88 11.11 -21.32
CA LYS A 485 -16.73 10.00 -21.74
C LYS A 485 -18.19 10.42 -21.71
N VAL A 486 -18.92 10.11 -22.76
CA VAL A 486 -20.36 10.35 -22.86
C VAL A 486 -21.09 9.02 -22.68
N VAL A 487 -22.10 9.01 -21.82
CA VAL A 487 -22.98 7.89 -21.56
C VAL A 487 -24.44 8.35 -21.53
N TYR A 488 -25.36 7.41 -21.75
CA TYR A 488 -26.77 7.67 -22.00
C TYR A 488 -27.66 6.91 -21.01
N LEU A 489 -28.74 7.56 -20.59
CA LEU A 489 -29.85 6.93 -19.88
C LEU A 489 -30.80 6.32 -20.92
N GLY A 490 -31.14 5.05 -20.74
CA GLY A 490 -32.09 4.33 -21.58
C GLY A 490 -31.95 2.82 -21.46
N GLU A 491 -32.63 2.13 -22.36
CA GLU A 491 -32.54 0.67 -22.53
C GLU A 491 -31.77 0.32 -23.81
N ASP A 492 -31.54 -0.99 -24.04
CA ASP A 492 -30.77 -1.47 -25.20
C ASP A 492 -31.34 -0.98 -26.54
N GLU A 493 -32.67 -0.93 -26.65
CA GLU A 493 -33.38 -0.49 -27.86
C GLU A 493 -33.14 0.99 -28.20
N ASP A 494 -32.90 1.83 -27.18
CA ASP A 494 -32.62 3.25 -27.38
C ASP A 494 -31.25 3.49 -28.03
N MET A 495 -30.33 2.53 -27.90
CA MET A 495 -28.97 2.66 -28.42
C MET A 495 -28.86 2.26 -29.89
N ASP A 496 -29.85 1.56 -30.45
CA ASP A 496 -29.80 1.04 -31.83
C ASP A 496 -29.64 2.15 -32.87
N LYS A 497 -30.25 3.32 -32.67
CA LYS A 497 -30.09 4.48 -33.58
C LYS A 497 -28.67 5.07 -33.47
N LEU A 498 -28.19 5.28 -32.25
CA LEU A 498 -26.86 5.84 -31.99
C LEU A 498 -25.73 4.94 -32.49
N ILE A 499 -25.86 3.62 -32.35
CA ILE A 499 -24.87 2.65 -32.82
C ILE A 499 -24.85 2.60 -34.35
N ARG A 500 -26.03 2.67 -35.00
CA ARG A 500 -26.12 2.77 -36.47
C ARG A 500 -25.42 4.02 -37.01
N GLU A 501 -25.53 5.14 -36.30
CA GLU A 501 -24.88 6.40 -36.68
C GLU A 501 -23.34 6.39 -36.42
N ARG A 502 -22.82 5.47 -35.60
CA ARG A 502 -21.38 5.30 -35.28
C ARG A 502 -20.65 4.34 -36.22
N SER A 503 -20.95 4.42 -37.52
CA SER A 503 -20.37 3.55 -38.57
C SER A 503 -18.83 3.53 -38.62
N ALA A 504 -18.17 4.61 -38.17
CA ALA A 504 -16.71 4.69 -38.10
C ALA A 504 -16.06 3.65 -37.15
N GLU A 505 -16.77 3.25 -36.09
CA GLU A 505 -16.26 2.26 -35.11
C GLU A 505 -16.25 0.83 -35.68
N PHE A 506 -16.98 0.60 -36.78
CA PHE A 506 -17.02 -0.65 -37.52
C PHE A 506 -16.31 -0.55 -38.89
N SER A 507 -15.37 0.38 -39.04
CA SER A 507 -14.70 0.65 -40.32
C SER A 507 -13.96 -0.57 -40.90
N ASP A 508 -13.35 -1.40 -40.06
CA ASP A 508 -12.72 -2.67 -40.46
C ASP A 508 -13.74 -3.71 -40.93
N LEU A 509 -14.84 -3.88 -40.18
CA LEU A 509 -15.95 -4.75 -40.56
C LEU A 509 -16.64 -4.27 -41.84
N THR A 510 -16.72 -2.96 -42.05
CA THR A 510 -17.24 -2.34 -43.27
C THR A 510 -16.40 -2.75 -44.48
N VAL A 511 -15.07 -2.66 -44.38
CA VAL A 511 -14.15 -3.10 -45.44
C VAL A 511 -14.25 -4.61 -45.70
N LEU A 512 -14.40 -5.42 -44.65
CA LEU A 512 -14.61 -6.87 -44.78
C LEU A 512 -15.93 -7.18 -45.48
N LEU A 513 -17.02 -6.53 -45.10
CA LEU A 513 -18.34 -6.71 -45.69
C LEU A 513 -18.32 -6.29 -47.17
N GLU A 514 -17.74 -5.13 -47.49
CA GLU A 514 -17.56 -4.67 -48.88
C GLU A 514 -16.78 -5.68 -49.73
N LYS A 515 -15.71 -6.26 -49.19
CA LYS A 515 -14.94 -7.29 -49.88
C LYS A 515 -15.80 -8.51 -50.19
N ILE A 516 -16.53 -9.02 -49.20
CA ILE A 516 -17.40 -10.20 -49.38
C ILE A 516 -18.50 -9.92 -50.42
N VAL A 517 -19.12 -8.73 -50.38
CA VAL A 517 -20.14 -8.33 -51.37
C VAL A 517 -19.54 -8.21 -52.77
N ASN A 518 -18.32 -7.67 -52.91
CA ASN A 518 -17.63 -7.61 -54.20
C ASN A 518 -17.27 -9.01 -54.74
N ASP A 519 -16.88 -9.93 -53.86
CA ASP A 519 -16.63 -11.33 -54.24
C ASP A 519 -17.91 -12.01 -54.74
N ILE A 520 -19.05 -11.76 -54.07
CA ILE A 520 -20.38 -12.21 -54.53
C ILE A 520 -20.70 -11.67 -55.93
N ARG A 521 -20.51 -10.37 -56.15
CA ARG A 521 -20.76 -9.70 -57.44
C ARG A 521 -19.84 -10.20 -58.56
N CYS A 522 -18.58 -10.50 -58.26
CA CYS A 522 -17.60 -11.00 -59.22
C CYS A 522 -17.84 -12.47 -59.56
N ALA A 523 -18.27 -13.28 -58.60
CA ALA A 523 -18.50 -14.70 -58.80
C ALA A 523 -19.66 -14.95 -59.78
N ARG A 524 -20.77 -14.20 -59.71
CA ARG A 524 -22.03 -14.38 -60.49
C ARG A 524 -22.57 -15.83 -60.56
N THR A 525 -21.94 -16.78 -59.87
CA THR A 525 -22.18 -18.22 -59.99
C THR A 525 -23.18 -18.73 -58.97
N CYS A 526 -23.38 -18.03 -57.84
CA CYS A 526 -24.31 -18.49 -56.82
C CYS A 526 -25.78 -18.12 -57.12
N SER A 527 -26.07 -16.85 -57.45
CA SER A 527 -27.40 -16.38 -57.91
C SER A 527 -27.34 -14.92 -58.38
N ASP A 528 -28.20 -14.53 -59.32
CA ASP A 528 -28.36 -13.14 -59.78
C ASP A 528 -29.05 -12.25 -58.73
N ASN A 529 -29.78 -12.84 -57.79
CA ASN A 529 -30.54 -12.13 -56.75
C ASN A 529 -29.94 -12.29 -55.33
N PHE A 530 -28.75 -12.88 -55.22
CA PHE A 530 -28.16 -13.25 -53.92
C PHE A 530 -28.02 -12.06 -52.97
N GLU A 531 -27.58 -10.92 -53.49
CA GLU A 531 -27.41 -9.67 -52.73
C GLU A 531 -28.75 -9.15 -52.18
N THR A 532 -29.78 -9.10 -53.03
CA THR A 532 -31.15 -8.67 -52.66
C THR A 532 -31.79 -9.63 -51.65
N VAL A 533 -31.48 -10.92 -51.72
CA VAL A 533 -31.97 -11.92 -50.75
C VAL A 533 -31.33 -11.73 -49.38
N ILE A 534 -30.06 -11.31 -49.32
CA ILE A 534 -29.33 -11.09 -48.06
C ILE A 534 -29.76 -9.78 -47.39
N PHE A 535 -29.76 -8.67 -48.14
CA PHE A 535 -29.95 -7.33 -47.58
C PHE A 535 -31.38 -6.77 -47.76
N GLY A 536 -32.23 -7.44 -48.55
CA GLY A 536 -33.57 -6.94 -48.93
C GLY A 536 -33.54 -5.79 -49.95
N ARG A 537 -32.36 -5.25 -50.25
CA ARG A 537 -32.07 -4.18 -51.22
C ARG A 537 -30.64 -4.35 -51.76
N GLU A 538 -30.25 -3.52 -52.72
CA GLU A 538 -28.84 -3.44 -53.14
C GLU A 538 -27.97 -2.89 -52.01
N PHE A 539 -26.73 -3.39 -51.92
CA PHE A 539 -25.76 -2.96 -50.93
C PHE A 539 -25.40 -1.49 -51.13
N ASP A 540 -25.64 -0.68 -50.09
CA ASP A 540 -25.29 0.74 -50.05
C ASP A 540 -24.23 1.00 -48.98
N ARG A 541 -23.07 1.46 -49.42
CA ARG A 541 -21.95 1.84 -48.55
C ARG A 541 -22.30 3.02 -47.64
N ASN A 542 -23.17 3.92 -48.09
CA ASN A 542 -23.56 5.09 -47.31
C ASN A 542 -24.53 4.74 -46.18
N ASP A 543 -25.03 3.51 -46.15
CA ASP A 543 -26.01 3.01 -45.18
C ASP A 543 -25.55 1.68 -44.54
N ILE A 544 -24.26 1.64 -44.17
CA ILE A 544 -23.62 0.41 -43.69
C ILE A 544 -24.22 -0.11 -42.37
N GLY A 545 -24.75 0.78 -41.52
CA GLY A 545 -25.40 0.39 -40.27
C GLY A 545 -26.61 -0.50 -40.52
N ASP A 546 -27.47 -0.13 -41.47
CA ASP A 546 -28.62 -0.94 -41.85
C ASP A 546 -28.21 -2.22 -42.60
N MET A 547 -27.07 -2.22 -43.32
CA MET A 547 -26.52 -3.45 -43.92
C MET A 547 -26.16 -4.49 -42.85
N PHE A 548 -25.56 -4.07 -41.73
CA PHE A 548 -25.27 -4.98 -40.62
C PHE A 548 -26.55 -5.48 -39.94
N GLU A 549 -27.53 -4.61 -39.70
CA GLU A 549 -28.82 -5.02 -39.11
C GLU A 549 -29.60 -5.99 -40.01
N ALA A 550 -29.47 -5.88 -41.34
CA ALA A 550 -30.04 -6.85 -42.27
C ALA A 550 -29.39 -8.24 -42.10
N LEU A 551 -28.08 -8.33 -41.84
CA LEU A 551 -27.42 -9.61 -41.52
C LEU A 551 -27.92 -10.19 -40.20
N VAL A 552 -28.10 -9.35 -39.17
CA VAL A 552 -28.68 -9.78 -37.88
C VAL A 552 -30.10 -10.30 -38.08
N THR A 553 -30.89 -9.67 -38.95
CA THR A 553 -32.25 -10.11 -39.29
C THR A 553 -32.23 -11.44 -40.06
N LEU A 554 -31.28 -11.63 -40.97
CA LEU A 554 -31.14 -12.84 -41.78
C LEU A 554 -30.75 -14.07 -40.95
N PHE A 555 -29.74 -13.94 -40.09
CA PHE A 555 -29.21 -15.05 -39.30
C PHE A 555 -29.89 -15.23 -37.93
N GLY A 556 -30.43 -14.15 -37.36
CA GLY A 556 -30.87 -14.07 -35.96
C GLY A 556 -29.72 -13.65 -35.03
N LYS A 557 -30.05 -13.30 -33.78
CA LYS A 557 -29.05 -12.95 -32.75
C LYS A 557 -28.19 -14.19 -32.41
N PRO A 558 -26.87 -14.18 -32.64
CA PRO A 558 -25.96 -15.25 -32.26
C PRO A 558 -25.97 -15.55 -30.74
N PRO A 559 -25.63 -16.78 -30.31
CA PRO A 559 -25.23 -17.91 -31.13
C PRO A 559 -26.44 -18.62 -31.77
N VAL A 560 -26.30 -19.01 -33.04
CA VAL A 560 -27.31 -19.80 -33.77
C VAL A 560 -26.70 -21.09 -34.30
N ASP A 561 -27.53 -22.12 -34.51
CA ASP A 561 -27.13 -23.32 -35.24
C ASP A 561 -26.89 -22.96 -36.71
N LEU A 562 -25.63 -22.65 -37.03
CA LEU A 562 -25.22 -22.14 -38.33
C LEU A 562 -25.54 -23.12 -39.44
N GLU A 563 -25.33 -24.42 -39.23
CA GLU A 563 -25.59 -25.43 -40.27
C GLU A 563 -27.07 -25.53 -40.64
N LYS A 564 -27.93 -25.50 -39.63
CA LYS A 564 -29.37 -25.45 -39.83
C LYS A 564 -29.78 -24.17 -40.58
N LYS A 565 -29.19 -23.03 -40.23
CA LYS A 565 -29.53 -21.73 -40.82
C LYS A 565 -29.03 -21.57 -42.26
N LEU A 566 -27.82 -22.04 -42.54
CA LEU A 566 -27.27 -22.14 -43.90
C LEU A 566 -28.15 -23.02 -44.80
N THR A 567 -28.60 -24.16 -44.28
CA THR A 567 -29.47 -25.09 -45.01
C THR A 567 -30.84 -24.47 -45.31
N GLU A 568 -31.41 -23.72 -44.36
CA GLU A 568 -32.67 -22.99 -44.54
C GLU A 568 -32.53 -21.91 -45.61
N ILE A 569 -31.53 -21.04 -45.50
CA ILE A 569 -31.33 -19.89 -46.41
C ILE A 569 -31.01 -20.38 -47.83
N CYS A 570 -30.06 -21.30 -47.99
CA CYS A 570 -29.68 -21.85 -49.30
C CYS A 570 -30.79 -22.69 -49.98
N SER A 571 -31.88 -23.04 -49.27
CA SER A 571 -33.02 -23.76 -49.84
C SER A 571 -34.16 -22.85 -50.27
N ARG A 572 -34.07 -21.53 -50.03
CA ARG A 572 -35.04 -20.55 -50.51
C ARG A 572 -34.90 -20.34 -52.02
N GLU A 573 -36.03 -20.30 -52.71
CA GLU A 573 -36.08 -20.13 -54.17
C GLU A 573 -35.34 -18.85 -54.61
N GLY A 574 -34.47 -18.96 -55.63
CA GLY A 574 -33.67 -17.83 -56.12
C GLY A 574 -32.43 -17.48 -55.30
N THR A 575 -32.11 -18.22 -54.23
CA THR A 575 -30.93 -17.93 -53.37
C THR A 575 -29.66 -18.62 -53.86
N CYS A 576 -29.75 -19.84 -54.39
CA CYS A 576 -28.59 -20.57 -54.89
C CYS A 576 -28.97 -21.44 -56.09
N TYR A 577 -28.23 -21.31 -57.19
CA TYR A 577 -28.37 -22.12 -58.40
C TYR A 577 -27.41 -23.33 -58.43
N ASP A 578 -26.44 -23.38 -57.52
CA ASP A 578 -25.50 -24.51 -57.36
C ASP A 578 -26.22 -25.73 -56.77
N GLU A 579 -26.10 -26.90 -57.43
CA GLU A 579 -26.72 -28.17 -57.02
C GLU A 579 -26.21 -28.63 -55.64
N ASP A 580 -24.91 -28.44 -55.37
CA ASP A 580 -24.28 -28.83 -54.09
C ASP A 580 -24.37 -27.72 -53.03
N LYS A 581 -24.93 -26.55 -53.39
CA LYS A 581 -25.07 -25.35 -52.52
C LYS A 581 -23.77 -24.89 -51.88
N THR A 582 -22.62 -25.33 -52.38
CA THR A 582 -21.30 -25.03 -51.81
C THR A 582 -20.95 -23.54 -51.95
N CYS A 583 -21.34 -22.95 -53.09
CA CYS A 583 -21.17 -21.53 -53.40
C CYS A 583 -21.87 -20.62 -52.37
N CYS A 584 -23.19 -20.81 -52.16
CA CYS A 584 -23.94 -19.99 -51.20
C CYS A 584 -23.47 -20.20 -49.76
N ARG A 585 -23.12 -21.45 -49.39
CA ARG A 585 -22.67 -21.79 -48.04
C ARG A 585 -21.37 -21.05 -47.68
N ALA A 586 -20.38 -21.02 -48.57
CA ALA A 586 -19.11 -20.34 -48.31
C ALA A 586 -19.27 -18.81 -48.07
N HIS A 587 -20.08 -18.14 -48.89
CA HIS A 587 -20.35 -16.71 -48.71
C HIS A 587 -21.19 -16.42 -47.46
N LEU A 588 -22.23 -17.21 -47.19
CA LEU A 588 -23.05 -17.05 -45.99
C LEU A 588 -22.25 -17.34 -44.70
N THR A 589 -21.33 -18.30 -44.70
CA THR A 589 -20.41 -18.52 -43.56
C THR A 589 -19.53 -17.30 -43.32
N SER A 590 -19.01 -16.68 -44.39
CA SER A 590 -18.19 -15.47 -44.29
C SER A 590 -18.99 -14.27 -43.77
N LEU A 591 -20.24 -14.10 -44.24
CA LEU A 591 -21.16 -13.07 -43.76
C LEU A 591 -21.60 -13.31 -42.31
N TYR A 592 -21.78 -14.57 -41.90
CA TYR A 592 -22.10 -14.90 -40.52
C TYR A 592 -20.96 -14.52 -39.57
N ALA A 593 -19.69 -14.72 -39.94
CA ALA A 593 -18.56 -14.29 -39.13
C ALA A 593 -18.54 -12.75 -38.93
N VAL A 594 -18.90 -11.99 -39.96
CA VAL A 594 -19.07 -10.52 -39.85
C VAL A 594 -20.25 -10.16 -38.95
N CYS A 595 -21.37 -10.87 -39.08
CA CYS A 595 -22.56 -10.68 -38.24
C CYS A 595 -22.27 -10.96 -36.77
N GLU A 596 -21.57 -12.06 -36.46
CA GLU A 596 -21.19 -12.44 -35.10
C GLU A 596 -20.29 -11.37 -34.46
N GLU A 597 -19.26 -10.93 -35.18
CA GLU A 597 -18.36 -9.90 -34.69
C GLU A 597 -19.05 -8.53 -34.56
N TYR A 598 -19.97 -8.19 -35.47
CA TYR A 598 -20.81 -6.99 -35.36
C TYR A 598 -21.69 -7.04 -34.11
N VAL A 599 -22.41 -8.13 -33.87
CA VAL A 599 -23.28 -8.28 -32.68
C VAL A 599 -22.47 -8.22 -31.40
N ARG A 600 -21.29 -8.86 -31.38
CA ARG A 600 -20.37 -8.82 -30.23
C ARG A 600 -19.93 -7.38 -29.92
N ARG A 601 -19.41 -6.66 -30.91
CA ARG A 601 -18.97 -5.26 -30.76
C ARG A 601 -20.13 -4.30 -30.48
N LYS A 602 -21.30 -4.53 -31.09
CA LYS A 602 -22.53 -3.81 -30.78
C LYS A 602 -22.87 -3.95 -29.30
N GLY A 603 -22.80 -5.17 -28.75
CA GLY A 603 -23.00 -5.43 -27.32
C GLY A 603 -21.98 -4.71 -26.42
N GLU A 604 -20.69 -4.72 -26.79
CA GLU A 604 -19.63 -3.98 -26.08
C GLU A 604 -19.89 -2.47 -26.09
N LEU A 605 -20.30 -1.92 -27.23
CA LEU A 605 -20.64 -0.51 -27.37
C LEU A 605 -21.84 -0.14 -26.55
N THR A 606 -22.93 -0.92 -26.62
CA THR A 606 -24.10 -0.74 -25.76
C THR A 606 -23.71 -0.75 -24.28
N GLY A 607 -22.85 -1.69 -23.86
CA GLY A 607 -22.31 -1.74 -22.49
C GLY A 607 -21.50 -0.50 -22.10
N SER A 608 -20.76 0.08 -23.05
CA SER A 608 -19.94 1.29 -22.84
C SER A 608 -20.72 2.61 -22.94
N LEU A 609 -21.92 2.59 -23.52
CA LEU A 609 -22.75 3.76 -23.79
C LEU A 609 -23.88 3.90 -22.76
N LEU A 610 -24.47 2.81 -22.29
CA LEU A 610 -25.53 2.86 -21.28
C LEU A 610 -24.95 3.12 -19.88
N PHE A 611 -25.47 4.14 -19.19
CA PHE A 611 -24.95 4.57 -17.88
C PHE A 611 -24.90 3.44 -16.84
N HIS A 612 -25.99 2.70 -16.65
CA HIS A 612 -26.07 1.64 -15.62
C HIS A 612 -25.05 0.52 -15.84
N ARG A 613 -24.87 0.06 -17.10
CA ARG A 613 -23.85 -0.94 -17.47
C ARG A 613 -22.43 -0.38 -17.41
N PHE A 614 -22.27 0.88 -17.80
CA PHE A 614 -20.99 1.56 -17.68
C PHE A 614 -20.55 1.65 -16.21
N ALA A 615 -21.47 2.00 -15.31
CA ALA A 615 -21.23 2.07 -13.87
C ALA A 615 -20.90 0.69 -13.26
N GLU A 616 -21.52 -0.39 -13.74
CA GLU A 616 -21.19 -1.77 -13.35
C GLU A 616 -19.72 -2.12 -13.63
N GLN A 617 -19.22 -1.74 -14.81
CA GLN A 617 -17.87 -2.04 -15.27
C GLN A 617 -16.80 -1.12 -14.65
N HIS A 618 -17.21 0.00 -14.04
CA HIS A 618 -16.31 1.02 -13.50
C HIS A 618 -16.64 1.31 -12.02
N PRO A 619 -16.29 0.39 -11.09
CA PRO A 619 -16.42 0.65 -9.66
C PRO A 619 -15.56 1.87 -9.29
N GLY A 620 -16.15 2.82 -8.57
CA GLY A 620 -15.53 4.12 -8.24
C GLY A 620 -16.08 5.33 -9.00
N LEU A 621 -17.11 5.13 -9.83
CA LEU A 621 -17.86 6.23 -10.44
C LEU A 621 -18.59 7.06 -9.35
N GLU A 622 -18.35 8.37 -9.31
CA GLU A 622 -18.94 9.26 -8.29
C GLU A 622 -19.36 10.61 -8.88
N HIS A 623 -20.43 11.20 -8.33
CA HIS A 623 -20.80 12.59 -8.63
C HIS A 623 -20.03 13.55 -7.74
N ASN A 624 -19.33 14.50 -8.35
CA ASN A 624 -18.38 15.38 -7.67
C ASN A 624 -18.32 16.81 -8.29
N GLY A 625 -19.24 17.14 -9.19
CA GLY A 625 -19.34 18.46 -9.83
C GLY A 625 -18.11 18.84 -10.67
N GLY A 626 -17.42 17.86 -11.26
CA GLY A 626 -16.13 18.05 -11.95
C GLY A 626 -15.32 16.77 -12.11
N VAL A 627 -14.03 16.92 -12.39
CA VAL A 627 -13.12 15.81 -12.69
C VAL A 627 -11.76 15.99 -12.01
N PRO A 628 -11.17 14.94 -11.41
CA PRO A 628 -9.82 15.02 -10.87
C PRO A 628 -8.77 15.09 -11.99
N LYS A 629 -7.61 15.65 -11.67
CA LYS A 629 -6.43 15.65 -12.52
C LYS A 629 -6.04 14.20 -12.85
N GLY A 630 -5.95 13.86 -14.13
CA GLY A 630 -5.71 12.48 -14.59
C GLY A 630 -6.94 11.57 -14.53
N GLY A 631 -8.15 12.10 -14.29
CA GLY A 631 -9.40 11.36 -14.28
C GLY A 631 -10.16 11.37 -15.61
N THR A 632 -11.35 10.76 -15.59
CA THR A 632 -12.33 10.85 -16.68
C THR A 632 -13.61 11.56 -16.21
N LEU A 633 -14.02 12.59 -16.93
CA LEU A 633 -15.31 13.26 -16.80
C LEU A 633 -16.35 12.45 -17.58
N VAL A 634 -17.38 11.98 -16.89
CA VAL A 634 -18.46 11.17 -17.45
C VAL A 634 -19.72 12.04 -17.55
N LEU A 635 -20.13 12.38 -18.77
CA LEU A 635 -21.34 13.14 -19.03
C LEU A 635 -22.53 12.20 -19.22
N VAL A 636 -23.53 12.33 -18.36
CA VAL A 636 -24.74 11.50 -18.40
C VAL A 636 -25.82 12.24 -19.16
N CYS A 637 -26.31 11.60 -20.22
CA CYS A 637 -27.22 12.22 -21.16
C CYS A 637 -28.60 11.54 -21.12
N ALA A 638 -29.67 12.33 -21.14
CA ALA A 638 -31.03 11.85 -21.28
C ALA A 638 -31.62 12.29 -22.61
N LYS A 639 -32.56 11.52 -23.14
CA LYS A 639 -33.32 11.93 -24.32
C LYS A 639 -34.14 13.19 -24.00
N THR A 640 -34.13 14.16 -24.89
CA THR A 640 -34.84 15.42 -24.71
C THR A 640 -36.32 15.16 -24.52
N ASN A 641 -36.91 15.65 -23.43
CA ASN A 641 -38.34 15.46 -23.18
C ASN A 641 -39.12 16.52 -23.98
N VAL A 642 -39.90 16.11 -24.97
CA VAL A 642 -40.74 17.02 -25.78
C VAL A 642 -41.74 17.80 -24.90
N ALA A 643 -42.09 17.28 -23.72
CA ALA A 643 -42.94 17.98 -22.75
C ALA A 643 -42.27 19.21 -22.11
N SER A 644 -40.93 19.31 -22.08
CA SER A 644 -40.19 20.44 -21.50
C SER A 644 -39.90 21.59 -22.47
N LEU A 645 -40.35 21.50 -23.72
CA LEU A 645 -40.38 22.66 -24.61
C LEU A 645 -41.31 23.76 -24.07
N SER A 646 -40.91 25.03 -24.23
CA SER A 646 -41.80 26.16 -23.94
C SER A 646 -43.06 26.09 -24.82
N GLU A 647 -44.19 26.64 -24.36
CA GLU A 647 -45.41 26.71 -25.19
C GLU A 647 -45.20 27.53 -26.47
N GLU A 648 -44.23 28.46 -26.45
CA GLU A 648 -43.78 29.23 -27.61
C GLU A 648 -43.03 28.37 -28.62
N ASP A 649 -42.12 27.50 -28.16
CA ASP A 649 -41.39 26.57 -29.02
C ASP A 649 -42.28 25.46 -29.58
N LYS A 650 -43.23 24.95 -28.78
CA LYS A 650 -44.27 24.02 -29.26
C LYS A 650 -45.13 24.68 -30.34
N SER A 651 -45.58 25.91 -30.11
CA SER A 651 -46.37 26.67 -31.09
C SER A 651 -45.56 27.00 -32.34
N ARG A 652 -44.27 27.31 -32.20
CA ARG A 652 -43.35 27.58 -33.31
C ARG A 652 -43.07 26.31 -34.13
N LEU A 653 -42.86 25.17 -33.49
CA LEU A 653 -42.69 23.87 -34.15
C LEU A 653 -43.94 23.48 -34.94
N VAL A 654 -45.14 23.64 -34.35
CA VAL A 654 -46.42 23.37 -35.02
C VAL A 654 -46.62 24.31 -36.21
N ASN A 655 -46.33 25.61 -36.06
CA ASN A 655 -46.46 26.57 -37.15
C ASN A 655 -45.46 26.33 -38.30
N LEU A 656 -44.22 25.92 -37.98
CA LEU A 656 -43.20 25.59 -38.97
C LEU A 656 -43.53 24.29 -39.73
N LEU A 657 -44.08 23.27 -39.05
CA LEU A 657 -44.53 22.01 -39.66
C LEU A 657 -45.74 22.19 -40.60
N LEU A 658 -46.61 23.16 -40.30
CA LEU A 658 -47.78 23.48 -41.11
C LEU A 658 -47.48 24.45 -42.27
N SER A 659 -46.25 24.96 -42.39
CA SER A 659 -45.85 25.89 -43.44
C SER A 659 -45.65 25.19 -44.80
N SER A 660 -45.99 25.91 -45.87
CA SER A 660 -45.77 25.49 -47.26
C SER A 660 -44.42 25.92 -47.84
N LYS A 661 -43.63 26.73 -47.12
CA LYS A 661 -42.32 27.22 -47.60
C LYS A 661 -41.20 26.24 -47.26
N GLU A 662 -40.31 25.99 -48.21
CA GLU A 662 -39.17 25.05 -48.05
C GLU A 662 -38.18 25.47 -46.96
N GLU A 663 -37.91 26.77 -46.79
CA GLU A 663 -37.02 27.29 -45.73
C GLU A 663 -37.59 27.06 -44.33
N GLU A 664 -38.91 27.22 -44.16
CA GLU A 664 -39.61 27.00 -42.89
C GLU A 664 -39.75 25.49 -42.59
N LYS A 665 -39.87 24.64 -43.62
CA LYS A 665 -39.76 23.17 -43.48
C LYS A 665 -38.35 22.72 -43.12
N ALA A 666 -37.31 23.31 -43.69
CA ALA A 666 -35.92 23.02 -43.32
C ALA A 666 -35.65 23.42 -41.86
N ALA A 667 -36.19 24.57 -41.42
CA ALA A 667 -36.17 24.97 -40.01
C ALA A 667 -36.98 24.02 -39.11
N ALA A 668 -38.15 23.53 -39.56
CA ALA A 668 -38.94 22.53 -38.85
C ALA A 668 -38.18 21.20 -38.70
N ILE A 669 -37.49 20.75 -39.75
CA ILE A 669 -36.67 19.53 -39.75
C ILE A 669 -35.46 19.71 -38.82
N SER A 670 -34.83 20.88 -38.81
CA SER A 670 -33.73 21.20 -37.88
C SER A 670 -34.19 21.16 -36.42
N LEU A 671 -35.35 21.77 -36.12
CA LEU A 671 -35.92 21.82 -34.78
C LEU A 671 -36.46 20.45 -34.33
N ALA A 672 -37.02 19.65 -35.24
CA ALA A 672 -37.37 18.25 -34.98
C ALA A 672 -36.14 17.37 -34.71
N LYS A 673 -35.00 17.66 -35.36
CA LYS A 673 -33.73 16.99 -35.12
C LYS A 673 -33.11 17.36 -33.76
N GLU A 674 -33.34 18.59 -33.27
CA GLU A 674 -33.01 18.99 -31.90
C GLU A 674 -33.88 18.26 -30.86
N LEU A 675 -35.16 18.01 -31.18
CA LEU A 675 -36.10 17.26 -30.32
C LEU A 675 -35.82 15.76 -30.24
N GLU A 676 -35.09 15.21 -31.21
CA GLU A 676 -34.55 13.84 -31.17
C GLU A 676 -33.16 13.77 -30.50
N GLY A 677 -32.63 14.89 -30.01
CA GLY A 677 -31.31 14.98 -29.41
C GLY A 677 -31.24 14.48 -27.97
N TYR A 678 -30.01 14.46 -27.43
CA TYR A 678 -29.73 14.16 -26.03
C TYR A 678 -29.19 15.40 -25.32
N GLU A 679 -29.64 15.61 -24.09
CA GLU A 679 -29.19 16.68 -23.20
C GLU A 679 -28.38 16.10 -22.05
N VAL A 680 -27.36 16.84 -21.61
CA VAL A 680 -26.58 16.48 -20.42
C VAL A 680 -27.40 16.78 -19.17
N VAL A 681 -27.69 15.76 -18.36
CA VAL A 681 -28.53 15.90 -17.16
C VAL A 681 -27.75 15.77 -15.86
N ALA A 682 -26.60 15.12 -15.88
CA ALA A 682 -25.70 14.99 -14.74
C ALA A 682 -24.25 14.75 -15.22
N ASP A 683 -23.29 14.98 -14.32
CA ASP A 683 -21.89 14.60 -14.50
C ASP A 683 -21.46 13.62 -13.42
N PHE A 684 -20.54 12.73 -13.76
CA PHE A 684 -19.84 11.86 -12.83
C PHE A 684 -18.35 11.90 -13.17
N CYS A 685 -17.52 11.36 -12.30
CA CYS A 685 -16.09 11.25 -12.57
C CYS A 685 -15.54 9.90 -12.13
N LEU A 686 -14.46 9.52 -12.80
CA LEU A 686 -13.59 8.44 -12.38
C LEU A 686 -12.24 9.02 -11.97
N PRO A 687 -11.59 8.47 -10.92
CA PRO A 687 -10.29 8.94 -10.46
C PRO A 687 -9.13 8.52 -11.38
N TYR A 688 -9.43 7.86 -12.50
CA TYR A 688 -8.48 7.41 -13.51
C TYR A 688 -9.02 7.65 -14.91
N ILE A 689 -8.12 7.70 -15.89
CA ILE A 689 -8.48 7.71 -17.30
C ILE A 689 -9.03 6.34 -17.68
N CYS A 690 -10.35 6.23 -17.83
CA CYS A 690 -10.98 5.04 -18.39
C CYS A 690 -11.01 5.13 -19.92
N CYS A 691 -11.32 4.02 -20.58
CA CYS A 691 -11.95 4.07 -21.90
C CYS A 691 -11.08 4.61 -23.05
N SER A 692 -9.77 4.68 -22.83
CA SER A 692 -8.78 4.95 -23.88
C SER A 692 -8.88 3.86 -24.97
N SER A 693 -8.95 4.26 -26.24
CA SER A 693 -8.86 3.37 -27.41
C SER A 693 -7.50 2.68 -27.57
N LYS A 694 -6.61 2.85 -26.59
CA LYS A 694 -5.31 2.20 -26.47
C LYS A 694 -5.27 1.41 -25.16
N PRO A 695 -4.66 0.21 -25.15
CA PRO A 695 -4.56 -0.59 -23.92
C PRO A 695 -3.87 0.24 -22.83
N ALA A 696 -4.52 0.36 -21.68
CA ALA A 696 -3.92 0.94 -20.49
C ALA A 696 -2.71 0.09 -20.10
N ILE A 697 -1.51 0.66 -20.19
CA ILE A 697 -0.31 0.03 -19.62
C ILE A 697 -0.39 0.30 -18.13
N ASN A 698 -0.97 -0.63 -17.38
CA ASN A 698 -0.94 -0.62 -15.94
C ASN A 698 0.49 -1.03 -15.51
N LEU A 699 1.37 -0.03 -15.39
CA LEU A 699 2.70 -0.20 -14.81
C LEU A 699 2.54 -0.26 -13.29
N ILE A 700 2.17 -1.43 -12.78
CA ILE A 700 2.40 -1.73 -11.36
C ILE A 700 3.91 -1.89 -11.22
N LEU A 701 4.58 -0.82 -10.79
CA LEU A 701 5.96 -0.90 -10.36
C LEU A 701 5.95 -1.62 -9.00
N GLN A 702 5.91 -2.95 -9.01
CA GLN A 702 6.22 -3.70 -7.79
C GLN A 702 7.63 -3.33 -7.39
N GLU A 703 7.76 -2.73 -6.21
CA GLU A 703 9.08 -2.49 -5.66
C GLU A 703 9.75 -3.84 -5.41
N SER A 704 10.84 -4.08 -6.13
CA SER A 704 11.48 -5.37 -6.08
C SER A 704 12.14 -5.61 -4.70
N PRO A 705 12.19 -6.87 -4.22
CA PRO A 705 12.71 -7.19 -2.89
C PRO A 705 14.20 -6.82 -2.73
N PRO A 706 14.68 -6.62 -1.48
CA PRO A 706 16.09 -6.40 -1.21
C PRO A 706 16.94 -7.56 -1.76
N VAL A 707 18.17 -7.27 -2.17
CA VAL A 707 19.15 -8.27 -2.62
C VAL A 707 20.41 -8.05 -1.83
N ALA A 708 20.76 -9.00 -0.95
CA ALA A 708 22.04 -8.99 -0.27
C ALA A 708 23.18 -9.32 -1.23
N ARG A 709 24.25 -8.55 -1.20
CA ARG A 709 25.50 -8.87 -1.92
C ARG A 709 26.66 -8.13 -1.29
N PHE A 710 27.83 -8.76 -1.24
CA PHE A 710 29.06 -8.09 -0.86
C PHE A 710 30.27 -8.58 -1.65
N SER A 711 31.34 -7.79 -1.58
CA SER A 711 32.64 -8.13 -2.14
C SER A 711 33.75 -7.87 -1.12
N ILE A 712 34.82 -8.65 -1.20
CA ILE A 712 36.03 -8.44 -0.40
C ILE A 712 36.84 -7.36 -1.10
N VAL A 713 37.12 -6.25 -0.42
CA VAL A 713 37.89 -5.11 -0.94
C VAL A 713 39.35 -5.20 -0.52
N LYS A 714 39.62 -5.76 0.66
CA LYS A 714 40.97 -5.83 1.23
C LYS A 714 41.13 -7.06 2.09
N GLN A 715 42.30 -7.68 2.05
CA GLN A 715 42.72 -8.77 2.92
C GLN A 715 44.18 -8.52 3.31
N GLU A 716 44.46 -8.37 4.60
CA GLU A 716 45.80 -8.06 5.12
C GLU A 716 46.13 -8.93 6.33
N GLU A 717 47.40 -9.35 6.45
CA GLU A 717 47.86 -10.03 7.65
C GLU A 717 47.98 -9.05 8.82
N THR A 718 47.54 -9.48 10.02
CA THR A 718 47.76 -8.70 11.23
C THR A 718 49.23 -8.75 11.65
N SER A 719 49.70 -7.70 12.31
CA SER A 719 51.07 -7.58 12.82
C SER A 719 51.35 -8.66 13.88
N GLY A 720 51.81 -9.82 13.42
CA GLY A 720 52.04 -11.02 14.23
C GLY A 720 51.75 -12.34 13.48
N GLY A 721 51.05 -12.31 12.34
CA GLY A 721 50.73 -13.52 11.55
C GLY A 721 49.69 -14.44 12.20
N GLU A 722 49.02 -14.01 13.27
CA GLU A 722 48.04 -14.83 14.00
C GLU A 722 46.61 -14.72 13.43
N ALA A 723 46.30 -13.64 12.71
CA ALA A 723 45.00 -13.41 12.09
C ALA A 723 45.13 -12.72 10.73
N VAL A 724 44.03 -12.71 9.97
CA VAL A 724 43.90 -11.97 8.71
C VAL A 724 42.71 -11.03 8.83
N ALA A 725 42.94 -9.74 8.62
CA ALA A 725 41.88 -8.74 8.58
C ALA A 725 41.28 -8.68 7.17
N ILE A 726 39.97 -8.87 7.07
CA ILE A 726 39.22 -8.71 5.82
C ILE A 726 38.37 -7.44 5.88
N SER A 727 38.29 -6.73 4.77
CA SER A 727 37.39 -5.57 4.58
C SER A 727 36.39 -5.88 3.48
N LEU A 728 35.12 -5.74 3.79
CA LEU A 728 33.97 -6.09 2.96
C LEU A 728 33.22 -4.82 2.58
N LYS A 729 32.86 -4.72 1.31
CA LYS A 729 32.00 -3.64 0.79
C LYS A 729 30.63 -4.19 0.48
N ASN A 730 29.63 -3.54 1.05
CA ASN A 730 28.23 -3.80 0.76
C ASN A 730 27.91 -3.42 -0.68
N GLN A 731 27.31 -4.35 -1.41
CA GLN A 731 26.83 -4.17 -2.79
C GLN A 731 25.35 -4.55 -2.91
N SER A 732 24.65 -4.57 -1.78
CA SER A 732 23.25 -4.90 -1.70
C SER A 732 22.41 -3.86 -2.43
N LEU A 733 21.27 -4.30 -2.96
CA LEU A 733 20.35 -3.46 -3.72
C LEU A 733 19.01 -3.43 -3.01
N ARG A 734 18.34 -2.27 -3.04
CA ARG A 734 16.93 -2.13 -2.60
C ARG A 734 16.70 -2.49 -1.13
N ALA A 735 17.66 -2.13 -0.28
CA ALA A 735 17.66 -2.35 1.17
C ALA A 735 18.13 -1.07 1.89
N ASP A 736 17.73 -0.90 3.15
CA ASP A 736 18.12 0.22 4.00
C ASP A 736 18.74 -0.22 5.35
N ALA A 737 18.67 -1.50 5.69
CA ALA A 737 19.35 -2.10 6.84
C ALA A 737 20.14 -3.36 6.46
N TYR A 738 21.27 -3.58 7.14
CA TYR A 738 22.23 -4.63 6.79
C TYR A 738 22.87 -5.25 8.03
N HIS A 739 22.67 -6.55 8.21
CA HIS A 739 23.23 -7.34 9.31
C HIS A 739 24.28 -8.31 8.78
N TRP A 740 25.46 -8.31 9.37
CA TRP A 740 26.60 -9.13 8.96
C TRP A 740 26.96 -10.12 10.06
N GLU A 741 27.16 -11.38 9.72
CA GLU A 741 27.54 -12.43 10.66
C GLU A 741 28.79 -13.17 10.17
N LEU A 742 29.66 -13.54 11.09
CA LEU A 742 30.88 -14.31 10.82
C LEU A 742 30.84 -15.65 11.55
N PHE A 743 31.11 -16.73 10.83
CA PHE A 743 31.16 -18.10 11.34
C PHE A 743 32.53 -18.73 11.05
N ASP A 744 32.97 -19.67 11.91
CA ASP A 744 34.13 -20.52 11.62
C ASP A 744 33.77 -21.69 10.68
N TYR A 745 34.79 -22.48 10.31
CA TYR A 745 34.62 -23.66 9.44
C TYR A 745 33.70 -24.77 9.97
N LYS A 746 33.30 -24.72 11.25
CA LYS A 746 32.33 -25.63 11.86
C LYS A 746 30.91 -25.05 11.89
N GLY A 747 30.71 -23.83 11.38
CA GLY A 747 29.45 -23.11 11.47
C GLY A 747 29.18 -22.51 12.86
N VAL A 748 30.20 -22.37 13.71
CA VAL A 748 30.04 -21.70 15.02
C VAL A 748 30.11 -20.20 14.81
N PHE A 749 29.09 -19.49 15.30
CA PHE A 749 29.03 -18.03 15.30
C PHE A 749 30.22 -17.42 16.05
N ILE A 750 30.87 -16.44 15.45
CA ILE A 750 32.01 -15.71 16.02
C ILE A 750 31.58 -14.31 16.47
N THR A 751 31.00 -13.52 15.57
CA THR A 751 30.61 -12.12 15.80
C THR A 751 29.68 -11.64 14.69
N ASP A 752 28.91 -10.59 14.99
CA ASP A 752 28.05 -9.87 14.06
C ASP A 752 28.34 -8.36 14.04
N LYS A 753 27.83 -7.66 13.02
CA LYS A 753 27.88 -6.19 12.87
C LYS A 753 26.66 -5.69 12.08
N ASP A 754 26.13 -4.53 12.45
CA ASP A 754 25.09 -3.84 11.69
C ASP A 754 25.66 -2.62 10.93
N THR A 755 25.12 -2.38 9.74
CA THR A 755 25.40 -1.18 8.94
C THR A 755 24.11 -0.64 8.34
N THR A 756 24.05 0.67 8.08
CA THR A 756 22.86 1.33 7.50
C THR A 756 23.16 1.99 6.15
N ASN A 757 24.41 1.93 5.69
CA ASN A 757 24.86 2.61 4.49
C ASN A 757 25.75 1.72 3.62
N LEU A 758 25.49 1.69 2.31
CA LEU A 758 26.30 0.96 1.32
C LEU A 758 27.76 1.43 1.23
N SER A 759 28.05 2.64 1.72
CA SER A 759 29.40 3.22 1.75
C SER A 759 30.23 2.73 2.93
N GLU A 760 29.62 2.11 3.93
CA GLU A 760 30.32 1.57 5.10
C GLU A 760 31.08 0.30 4.71
N VAL A 761 32.37 0.29 5.05
CA VAL A 761 33.23 -0.89 4.89
C VAL A 761 33.21 -1.65 6.20
N VAL A 762 32.78 -2.91 6.14
CA VAL A 762 32.72 -3.80 7.31
C VAL A 762 34.01 -4.60 7.37
N ALA A 763 34.68 -4.61 8.52
CA ALA A 763 35.89 -5.38 8.71
C ALA A 763 35.70 -6.52 9.71
N PHE A 764 36.28 -7.69 9.42
CA PHE A 764 36.36 -8.83 10.34
C PHE A 764 37.80 -9.29 10.50
N GLU A 765 38.14 -9.81 11.68
CA GLU A 765 39.43 -10.44 11.94
C GLU A 765 39.27 -11.96 11.98
N LEU A 766 39.98 -12.64 11.09
CA LEU A 766 39.93 -14.09 10.93
C LEU A 766 41.10 -14.74 11.69
N GLU A 767 40.85 -15.18 12.93
CA GLU A 767 41.87 -15.74 13.81
C GLU A 767 42.27 -17.17 13.39
N ARG A 768 43.52 -17.42 13.01
CA ARG A 768 44.00 -18.74 12.53
C ARG A 768 43.81 -19.87 13.54
N LYS A 769 43.77 -19.57 14.85
CA LYS A 769 43.48 -20.55 15.92
C LYS A 769 42.09 -21.18 15.80
N ARG A 770 41.15 -20.53 15.09
CA ARG A 770 39.78 -21.01 14.86
C ARG A 770 39.64 -21.80 13.56
N GLY A 771 40.69 -21.91 12.76
CA GLY A 771 40.67 -22.55 11.45
C GLY A 771 41.16 -21.60 10.35
N VAL A 772 41.14 -22.10 9.11
CA VAL A 772 41.57 -21.33 7.94
C VAL A 772 40.45 -21.07 6.94
N VAL A 773 39.22 -21.50 7.25
CA VAL A 773 38.00 -21.25 6.46
C VAL A 773 36.99 -20.57 7.37
N PHE A 774 36.35 -19.53 6.85
CA PHE A 774 35.35 -18.73 7.56
C PHE A 774 34.19 -18.43 6.62
N THR A 775 32.97 -18.32 7.15
CA THR A 775 31.79 -17.96 6.37
C THR A 775 31.27 -16.62 6.84
N VAL A 776 31.12 -15.68 5.92
CA VAL A 776 30.45 -14.40 6.19
C VAL A 776 29.05 -14.44 5.59
N VAL A 777 28.04 -14.07 6.36
CA VAL A 777 26.63 -13.94 5.94
C VAL A 777 26.23 -12.47 6.03
N LEU A 778 25.57 -11.95 5.01
CA LEU A 778 24.97 -10.62 4.98
C LEU A 778 23.46 -10.76 4.80
N THR A 779 22.68 -10.22 5.74
CA THR A 779 21.23 -10.05 5.63
C THR A 779 20.92 -8.59 5.31
N ALA A 780 20.26 -8.33 4.18
CA ALA A 780 19.82 -7.00 3.77
C ALA A 780 18.30 -6.91 3.88
N SER A 781 17.78 -5.90 4.58
CA SER A 781 16.35 -5.75 4.89
C SER A 781 15.79 -4.39 4.49
N ARG A 782 14.46 -4.35 4.27
CA ARG A 782 13.63 -3.16 4.02
C ARG A 782 12.16 -3.49 4.24
N GLU A 783 11.45 -2.71 5.07
CA GLU A 783 9.99 -2.82 5.28
C GLU A 783 9.49 -4.26 5.56
N GLY A 784 10.24 -5.03 6.35
CA GLY A 784 9.90 -6.42 6.71
C GLY A 784 10.23 -7.47 5.64
N MET A 785 10.82 -7.09 4.51
CA MET A 785 11.41 -8.00 3.54
C MET A 785 12.92 -8.15 3.80
N GLU A 786 13.46 -9.36 3.64
CA GLU A 786 14.88 -9.66 3.87
C GLU A 786 15.46 -10.56 2.77
N SER A 787 16.76 -10.42 2.53
CA SER A 787 17.55 -11.27 1.63
C SER A 787 18.90 -11.58 2.26
N GLN A 788 19.41 -12.79 2.07
CA GLN A 788 20.70 -13.23 2.60
C GLN A 788 21.69 -13.60 1.50
N PHE A 789 22.97 -13.30 1.73
CA PHE A 789 24.08 -13.70 0.87
C PHE A 789 25.26 -14.13 1.73
N SER A 790 25.80 -15.33 1.47
CA SER A 790 26.94 -15.88 2.19
C SER A 790 28.15 -16.10 1.26
N LYS A 791 29.35 -16.02 1.83
CA LYS A 791 30.60 -16.33 1.12
C LYS A 791 31.61 -16.96 2.06
N GLU A 792 32.20 -18.09 1.62
CA GLU A 792 33.35 -18.70 2.30
C GLU A 792 34.64 -17.96 1.95
N ILE A 793 35.50 -17.76 2.95
CA ILE A 793 36.78 -17.05 2.87
C ILE A 793 37.85 -17.95 3.46
N THR A 794 38.85 -18.29 2.63
CA THR A 794 39.99 -19.14 3.02
C THR A 794 41.25 -18.29 3.21
N ILE A 795 41.97 -18.51 4.30
CA ILE A 795 43.21 -17.80 4.64
C ILE A 795 44.41 -18.76 4.66
N CYS A 796 45.64 -18.24 4.47
CA CYS A 796 46.82 -19.10 4.35
C CYS A 796 47.20 -19.76 5.69
N PRO A 797 47.43 -21.10 5.72
CA PRO A 797 47.80 -21.87 6.93
C PRO A 797 49.26 -21.72 7.41
N LEU A 798 50.12 -20.97 6.69
CA LEU A 798 51.52 -20.73 7.05
C LEU A 798 52.34 -22.03 7.31
N GLY A 799 52.17 -23.04 6.45
CA GLY A 799 53.02 -24.26 6.44
C GLY A 799 52.56 -25.45 7.29
N ASN A 800 51.49 -25.34 8.08
CA ASN A 800 50.97 -26.45 8.89
C ASN A 800 50.01 -27.40 8.12
N VAL A 801 50.38 -27.81 6.90
CA VAL A 801 49.57 -28.70 6.07
C VAL A 801 50.00 -30.15 6.26
N LYS A 802 49.05 -31.04 6.53
CA LYS A 802 49.28 -32.48 6.67
C LYS A 802 48.28 -33.24 5.83
N LEU A 803 48.74 -34.34 5.24
CA LEU A 803 47.94 -35.30 4.50
C LEU A 803 48.49 -36.70 4.78
N THR A 804 47.69 -37.55 5.41
CA THR A 804 48.04 -38.93 5.76
C THR A 804 46.87 -39.87 5.45
N SER A 805 47.15 -41.16 5.37
CA SER A 805 46.13 -42.22 5.40
C SER A 805 46.51 -43.21 6.49
N ASN A 806 45.62 -43.42 7.47
CA ASN A 806 45.90 -44.21 8.67
C ASN A 806 47.20 -43.78 9.39
N GLY A 807 47.45 -42.46 9.48
CA GLY A 807 48.66 -41.89 10.07
C GLY A 807 49.97 -42.07 9.28
N LYS A 808 49.93 -42.56 8.03
CA LYS A 808 51.11 -42.73 7.17
C LYS A 808 51.06 -41.83 5.93
N ASP A 809 52.23 -41.44 5.44
CA ASP A 809 52.48 -40.69 4.19
C ASP A 809 52.64 -41.60 2.96
N THR A 810 52.66 -42.92 3.17
CA THR A 810 52.61 -43.95 2.14
C THR A 810 51.54 -44.99 2.48
N VAL A 811 50.67 -45.36 1.54
CA VAL A 811 49.63 -46.38 1.74
C VAL A 811 49.58 -47.37 0.58
N ASP A 812 49.46 -48.66 0.89
CA ASP A 812 49.23 -49.71 -0.10
C ASP A 812 47.71 -49.89 -0.30
N TRP A 813 47.28 -49.90 -1.55
CA TRP A 813 45.86 -49.91 -1.93
C TRP A 813 45.54 -51.10 -2.83
N ASP A 814 44.77 -52.05 -2.29
CA ASP A 814 44.20 -53.16 -3.05
C ASP A 814 42.97 -52.67 -3.82
N ILE A 815 43.17 -52.30 -5.09
CA ILE A 815 42.12 -51.74 -5.96
C ILE A 815 41.06 -52.79 -6.34
N SER A 816 41.29 -54.08 -6.06
CA SER A 816 40.29 -55.13 -6.28
C SER A 816 39.22 -55.18 -5.18
N ARG A 817 39.50 -54.59 -4.00
CA ARG A 817 38.59 -54.63 -2.85
C ARG A 817 37.76 -53.38 -2.67
N THR A 818 38.35 -52.22 -2.98
CA THR A 818 37.71 -50.92 -2.77
C THR A 818 38.29 -49.91 -3.74
N ASN A 819 37.44 -49.03 -4.28
CA ASN A 819 37.87 -47.87 -5.04
C ASN A 819 37.99 -46.60 -4.17
N GLU A 820 37.94 -46.75 -2.85
CA GLU A 820 37.97 -45.67 -1.86
C GLU A 820 39.12 -45.82 -0.86
N ILE A 821 39.75 -44.69 -0.49
CA ILE A 821 40.82 -44.57 0.50
C ILE A 821 40.43 -43.53 1.53
N GLY A 822 40.53 -43.87 2.82
CA GLY A 822 40.38 -42.91 3.92
C GLY A 822 41.62 -42.01 4.04
N LEU A 823 41.38 -40.71 4.18
CA LEU A 823 42.38 -39.67 4.32
C LEU A 823 42.21 -38.91 5.64
N GLU A 824 43.32 -38.40 6.15
CA GLU A 824 43.42 -37.45 7.27
C GLU A 824 44.12 -36.21 6.73
N ALA A 825 43.43 -35.08 6.66
CA ALA A 825 43.97 -33.84 6.10
C ALA A 825 43.70 -32.66 7.02
N THR A 826 44.72 -31.82 7.27
CA THR A 826 44.60 -30.65 8.14
C THR A 826 45.49 -29.49 7.67
N PRO A 827 45.03 -28.24 7.76
CA PRO A 827 43.67 -27.81 8.13
C PRO A 827 42.67 -28.02 6.97
N TYR A 828 41.36 -27.93 7.23
CA TYR A 828 40.31 -28.02 6.21
C TYR A 828 40.33 -26.80 5.27
N GLY A 829 40.04 -27.01 3.98
CA GLY A 829 39.83 -25.92 3.00
C GLY A 829 40.81 -25.85 1.81
N GLY A 830 41.78 -26.77 1.72
CA GLY A 830 42.71 -26.86 0.59
C GLY A 830 42.15 -27.63 -0.59
N ALA A 831 42.83 -27.55 -1.73
CA ALA A 831 42.52 -28.26 -2.96
C ALA A 831 43.29 -29.60 -3.04
N PHE A 832 42.70 -30.60 -3.69
CA PHE A 832 43.34 -31.89 -3.95
C PHE A 832 43.68 -32.03 -5.43
N SER A 833 44.89 -32.49 -5.73
CA SER A 833 45.31 -32.94 -7.06
C SER A 833 45.84 -34.37 -6.97
N LEU A 834 45.64 -35.16 -8.03
CA LEU A 834 46.04 -36.57 -8.07
C LEU A 834 46.90 -36.81 -9.29
N ILE A 835 48.07 -37.42 -9.12
CA ILE A 835 49.04 -37.72 -10.19
C ILE A 835 49.33 -39.21 -10.18
N LEU A 836 49.21 -39.89 -11.33
CA LEU A 836 49.54 -41.30 -11.47
C LEU A 836 50.93 -41.46 -12.09
N GLN A 837 51.78 -42.25 -11.45
CA GLN A 837 53.09 -42.66 -11.95
C GLN A 837 53.09 -44.14 -12.36
N GLN A 838 53.40 -44.39 -13.64
CA GLN A 838 53.54 -45.73 -14.23
C GLN A 838 54.77 -45.76 -15.15
N ASN A 839 55.66 -46.74 -14.96
CA ASN A 839 56.84 -46.98 -15.81
C ASN A 839 57.63 -45.69 -16.17
N ASP A 840 58.01 -44.92 -15.14
CA ASP A 840 58.73 -43.63 -15.19
C ASP A 840 57.97 -42.42 -15.78
N ASN A 841 56.74 -42.57 -16.26
CA ASN A 841 55.88 -41.43 -16.66
C ASN A 841 54.97 -40.99 -15.51
N GLN A 842 54.83 -39.68 -15.30
CA GLN A 842 53.87 -39.05 -14.38
C GLN A 842 52.79 -38.32 -15.16
N GLU A 843 51.53 -38.71 -14.97
CA GLU A 843 50.37 -38.08 -15.61
C GLU A 843 49.38 -37.57 -14.55
N PRO A 844 48.96 -36.28 -14.59
CA PRO A 844 47.91 -35.79 -13.73
C PRO A 844 46.56 -36.43 -14.10
N ILE A 845 45.82 -36.89 -13.10
CA ILE A 845 44.47 -37.45 -13.28
C ILE A 845 43.46 -36.32 -13.40
N ASP A 846 42.53 -36.44 -14.34
CA ASP A 846 41.43 -35.49 -14.51
C ASP A 846 40.66 -35.34 -13.18
N PRO A 847 40.47 -34.12 -12.64
CA PRO A 847 39.67 -33.88 -11.45
C PRO A 847 38.24 -34.43 -11.49
N LEU A 848 37.71 -34.77 -12.67
CA LEU A 848 36.42 -35.46 -12.81
C LEU A 848 36.50 -36.98 -12.62
N SER A 849 37.70 -37.55 -12.57
CA SER A 849 37.95 -39.00 -12.44
C SER A 849 38.28 -39.44 -11.02
N PHE A 850 38.31 -38.49 -10.07
CA PHE A 850 38.39 -38.76 -8.64
C PHE A 850 37.58 -37.73 -7.85
N ASP A 851 37.11 -38.10 -6.67
CA ASP A 851 36.40 -37.21 -5.75
C ASP A 851 37.00 -37.35 -4.34
N VAL A 852 37.05 -36.25 -3.59
CA VAL A 852 37.49 -36.24 -2.19
C VAL A 852 36.36 -35.68 -1.33
N THR A 853 35.65 -36.58 -0.65
CA THR A 853 34.52 -36.21 0.21
C THR A 853 34.98 -36.08 1.67
N TRP A 854 34.82 -34.89 2.27
CA TRP A 854 35.08 -34.67 3.70
C TRP A 854 34.00 -35.25 4.60
N LYS A 855 34.38 -35.82 5.74
CA LYS A 855 33.47 -36.18 6.84
C LYS A 855 33.07 -34.94 7.65
N GLU A 856 32.01 -35.06 8.46
CA GLU A 856 31.49 -33.98 9.30
C GLU A 856 32.52 -33.38 10.26
N ASP A 857 33.53 -34.16 10.69
CA ASP A 857 34.57 -33.67 11.60
C ASP A 857 35.59 -32.72 10.94
N LYS A 858 35.55 -32.59 9.60
CA LYS A 858 36.45 -31.74 8.80
C LYS A 858 37.94 -32.01 9.08
N LYS A 859 38.27 -33.25 9.43
CA LYS A 859 39.63 -33.77 9.62
C LYS A 859 39.88 -35.03 8.79
N HIS A 860 38.85 -35.82 8.58
CA HIS A 860 38.90 -37.01 7.75
C HIS A 860 38.17 -36.78 6.43
N ALA A 861 38.70 -37.35 5.36
CA ALA A 861 38.07 -37.36 4.05
C ALA A 861 38.17 -38.76 3.43
N THR A 862 37.44 -39.00 2.35
CA THR A 862 37.53 -40.23 1.56
C THR A 862 37.88 -39.83 0.13
N LEU A 863 39.02 -40.29 -0.38
CA LEU A 863 39.36 -40.25 -1.79
C LEU A 863 38.68 -41.43 -2.49
N LYS A 864 37.92 -41.15 -3.53
CA LYS A 864 37.35 -42.14 -4.43
C LYS A 864 37.89 -41.91 -5.83
N VAL A 865 38.38 -42.96 -6.48
CA VAL A 865 38.80 -42.91 -7.88
C VAL A 865 37.88 -43.80 -8.69
N ASP A 866 37.29 -43.29 -9.76
CA ASP A 866 36.23 -44.00 -10.49
C ASP A 866 36.75 -45.27 -11.18
N GLU A 867 37.94 -45.19 -11.80
CA GLU A 867 38.60 -46.31 -12.48
C GLU A 867 40.07 -46.40 -12.04
N PRO A 868 40.37 -47.02 -10.88
CA PRO A 868 41.73 -47.08 -10.37
C PRO A 868 42.60 -48.04 -11.19
N GLN A 869 43.82 -47.62 -11.49
CA GLN A 869 44.81 -48.37 -12.26
C GLN A 869 45.97 -48.80 -11.35
N VAL A 870 46.64 -49.89 -11.70
CA VAL A 870 47.83 -50.36 -10.99
C VAL A 870 48.98 -49.37 -11.22
N GLY A 871 49.62 -48.88 -10.16
CA GLY A 871 50.65 -47.84 -10.25
C GLY A 871 50.86 -47.11 -8.93
N ILE A 872 51.65 -46.04 -8.94
CA ILE A 872 51.86 -45.19 -7.77
C ILE A 872 51.11 -43.87 -7.98
N TYR A 873 50.10 -43.58 -7.16
CA TYR A 873 49.46 -42.28 -7.15
C TYR A 873 50.11 -41.34 -6.14
N PHE A 874 50.28 -40.08 -6.50
CA PHE A 874 50.61 -38.99 -5.59
C PHE A 874 49.38 -38.09 -5.45
N LEU A 875 48.77 -38.10 -4.27
CA LEU A 875 47.73 -37.17 -3.90
C LEU A 875 48.39 -35.96 -3.24
N GLU A 876 48.22 -34.78 -3.82
CA GLU A 876 48.69 -33.52 -3.24
C GLU A 876 47.51 -32.76 -2.65
N TYR A 877 47.73 -32.18 -1.47
CA TYR A 877 46.80 -31.28 -0.81
C TYR A 877 47.44 -29.91 -0.66
N THR A 878 46.89 -28.90 -1.32
CA THR A 878 47.55 -27.60 -1.51
C THR A 878 46.61 -26.44 -1.18
N PHE A 879 47.18 -25.29 -0.83
CA PHE A 879 46.46 -24.03 -0.64
C PHE A 879 46.93 -22.96 -1.65
N GLU A 880 47.40 -23.39 -2.81
CA GLU A 880 48.01 -22.49 -3.82
C GLU A 880 47.02 -21.47 -4.40
N ASP A 881 45.72 -21.77 -4.34
CA ASP A 881 44.65 -20.83 -4.74
C ASP A 881 44.46 -19.67 -3.75
N VAL A 882 45.12 -19.72 -2.58
CA VAL A 882 45.13 -18.63 -1.59
C VAL A 882 46.30 -17.69 -1.89
N GLN A 883 45.99 -16.42 -2.11
CA GLN A 883 46.96 -15.38 -2.44
C GLN A 883 48.10 -15.32 -1.40
N ASP A 884 49.34 -15.25 -1.89
CA ASP A 884 50.60 -15.22 -1.11
C ASP A 884 50.90 -16.46 -0.24
N CYS A 885 50.22 -17.60 -0.48
CA CYS A 885 50.44 -18.85 0.25
C CYS A 885 51.42 -19.80 -0.44
N LYS A 886 52.72 -19.49 -0.40
CA LYS A 886 53.79 -20.36 -0.93
C LYS A 886 54.23 -21.40 0.11
N ASP A 887 54.59 -22.60 -0.34
CA ASP A 887 55.12 -23.72 0.46
C ASP A 887 54.13 -24.37 1.47
N SER A 888 52.82 -24.24 1.25
CA SER A 888 51.78 -24.88 2.08
C SER A 888 51.09 -26.03 1.34
N SER A 889 51.80 -27.15 1.20
CA SER A 889 51.29 -28.38 0.60
C SER A 889 51.73 -29.63 1.37
N ALA A 890 50.96 -30.70 1.24
CA ALA A 890 51.32 -32.03 1.70
C ALA A 890 51.05 -33.05 0.59
N ARG A 891 51.85 -34.13 0.55
CA ARG A 891 51.73 -35.17 -0.48
C ARG A 891 51.64 -36.55 0.18
N LEU A 892 50.70 -37.37 -0.29
CA LEU A 892 50.50 -38.76 0.10
C LEU A 892 50.81 -39.65 -1.10
N GLN A 893 51.64 -40.66 -0.91
CA GLN A 893 51.93 -41.66 -1.93
C GLN A 893 51.05 -42.91 -1.72
N ILE A 894 50.39 -43.38 -2.78
CA ILE A 894 49.43 -44.48 -2.75
C ILE A 894 49.88 -45.54 -3.78
N SER A 895 50.23 -46.74 -3.31
CA SER A 895 50.66 -47.85 -4.17
C SER A 895 49.46 -48.77 -4.50
N ALA A 896 48.91 -48.65 -5.71
CA ALA A 896 47.74 -49.41 -6.17
C ALA A 896 48.11 -50.77 -6.78
N TYR A 897 47.49 -51.88 -6.34
CA TYR A 897 47.78 -53.25 -6.82
C TYR A 897 46.56 -54.20 -6.83
N VAL A 898 46.63 -55.31 -7.59
CA VAL A 898 45.62 -56.39 -7.65
C VAL A 898 46.24 -57.74 -7.27
N PRO A 899 45.66 -58.53 -6.33
CA PRO A 899 46.12 -59.89 -5.98
C PRO A 899 45.60 -61.00 -6.93
N ASP A 900 46.39 -62.06 -7.17
CA ASP A 900 46.07 -63.13 -8.15
C ASP A 900 45.14 -64.29 -7.65
N SER A 901 43.98 -64.43 -8.32
CA SER A 901 43.15 -65.64 -8.62
C SER A 901 42.16 -66.31 -7.61
N LYS A 902 40.86 -66.38 -8.02
CA LYS A 902 39.87 -67.52 -8.08
C LYS A 902 38.42 -67.21 -7.63
N GLN A 903 37.46 -67.41 -8.56
CA GLN A 903 35.97 -67.47 -8.44
C GLN A 903 35.45 -68.74 -7.70
N PRO A 904 34.13 -68.97 -7.41
CA PRO A 904 32.88 -68.21 -7.67
C PRO A 904 31.80 -68.19 -6.53
N ALA A 905 30.65 -67.53 -6.78
CA ALA A 905 29.24 -67.99 -6.59
C ALA A 905 28.28 -67.29 -5.59
N VAL A 906 27.20 -66.71 -6.17
CA VAL A 906 25.74 -66.95 -5.94
C VAL A 906 25.00 -66.44 -4.68
N ASP A 907 23.88 -65.73 -4.95
CA ASP A 907 22.62 -65.44 -4.21
C ASP A 907 22.70 -64.79 -2.79
N THR A 908 21.74 -64.01 -2.27
CA THR A 908 20.25 -64.02 -2.33
C THR A 908 19.67 -62.66 -1.89
N ASP A 909 18.45 -62.38 -2.36
CA ASP A 909 17.40 -61.46 -1.88
C ASP A 909 17.42 -60.95 -0.42
N THR A 910 16.98 -59.71 -0.17
CA THR A 910 15.61 -59.40 0.33
C THR A 910 15.39 -57.92 0.68
N ALA A 911 14.17 -57.46 0.39
CA ALA A 911 13.49 -56.22 0.79
C ALA A 911 13.61 -55.90 2.31
N THR A 912 13.42 -54.69 2.84
CA THR A 912 12.24 -53.81 2.76
C THR A 912 12.54 -52.51 3.52
N ASP A 913 12.09 -51.37 3.01
CA ASP A 913 12.02 -50.06 3.69
C ASP A 913 10.81 -50.03 4.67
N PRO A 914 10.91 -49.38 5.85
CA PRO A 914 10.12 -48.14 6.01
C PRO A 914 10.74 -47.08 6.96
N ASN A 915 11.00 -45.89 6.39
CA ASN A 915 10.83 -44.51 6.91
C ASN A 915 10.68 -44.24 8.44
N ALA A 916 11.52 -43.34 8.97
CA ALA A 916 11.08 -42.14 9.73
C ALA A 916 12.25 -41.15 10.04
N ASN A 917 12.31 -40.07 9.26
CA ASN A 917 12.68 -38.67 9.56
C ASN A 917 13.58 -38.31 10.77
N ALA A 918 14.69 -37.60 10.48
CA ALA A 918 15.07 -36.36 11.19
C ALA A 918 16.08 -35.50 10.39
N ARG A 919 15.57 -34.36 9.91
CA ARG A 919 16.19 -33.02 9.70
C ARG A 919 17.72 -32.90 9.58
N SER A 920 18.16 -32.31 8.46
CA SER A 920 19.39 -31.52 8.40
C SER A 920 19.29 -30.49 7.27
N LEU A 921 19.61 -29.23 7.60
CA LEU A 921 19.57 -28.07 6.71
C LEU A 921 20.52 -28.26 5.53
N VAL A 922 20.03 -28.06 4.30
CA VAL A 922 20.81 -28.23 3.08
C VAL A 922 21.35 -26.89 2.59
N ASN A 923 22.64 -26.96 2.26
CA ASN A 923 23.53 -25.88 1.87
C ASN A 923 23.36 -25.65 0.35
N THR A 924 22.85 -24.48 -0.06
CA THR A 924 22.42 -24.16 -1.44
C THR A 924 23.53 -24.22 -2.49
N ASP A 925 24.80 -24.14 -2.12
CA ASP A 925 25.94 -24.28 -3.04
C ASP A 925 26.22 -25.73 -3.47
N THR A 926 25.84 -26.71 -2.65
CA THR A 926 26.00 -28.14 -3.02
C THR A 926 24.93 -28.62 -4.01
N ALA A 927 23.73 -28.01 -3.99
CA ALA A 927 22.66 -28.32 -4.94
C ALA A 927 22.96 -27.80 -6.35
N PHE A 928 23.56 -26.61 -6.46
CA PHE A 928 23.91 -25.98 -7.74
C PHE A 928 25.00 -26.76 -8.51
N ASN A 929 26.04 -27.21 -7.81
CA ASN A 929 27.09 -28.02 -8.43
C ASN A 929 26.58 -29.39 -8.90
N LYS A 930 25.61 -30.01 -8.19
CA LYS A 930 25.00 -31.28 -8.63
C LYS A 930 24.23 -31.18 -9.95
N ARG A 931 23.50 -30.07 -10.21
CA ARG A 931 22.72 -29.88 -11.45
C ARG A 931 23.59 -29.75 -12.69
N ILE A 932 24.66 -28.93 -12.58
CA ILE A 932 25.64 -28.73 -13.65
C ILE A 932 26.31 -30.05 -14.03
N LEU A 933 26.68 -30.84 -13.01
CA LEU A 933 27.24 -32.18 -13.20
C LEU A 933 26.23 -33.12 -13.86
N GLY A 934 24.93 -32.99 -13.56
CA GLY A 934 23.84 -33.73 -14.20
C GLY A 934 23.76 -33.48 -15.71
N TYR A 935 23.70 -32.22 -16.16
CA TYR A 935 23.66 -31.89 -17.60
C TYR A 935 24.92 -32.38 -18.34
N ARG A 936 26.10 -32.21 -17.72
CA ARG A 936 27.38 -32.67 -18.27
C ARG A 936 27.47 -34.19 -18.37
N SER A 937 27.02 -34.90 -17.34
CA SER A 937 27.05 -36.37 -17.27
C SER A 937 26.27 -37.00 -18.43
N VAL A 938 25.08 -36.47 -18.75
CA VAL A 938 24.28 -37.00 -19.85
C VAL A 938 24.91 -36.70 -21.21
N VAL A 939 25.35 -35.45 -21.45
CA VAL A 939 25.98 -35.09 -22.73
C VAL A 939 27.30 -35.84 -22.96
N ASN A 940 28.08 -36.11 -21.91
CA ASN A 940 29.31 -36.90 -22.01
C ASN A 940 29.06 -38.39 -22.29
N LYS A 941 27.88 -38.92 -21.97
CA LYS A 941 27.49 -40.31 -22.25
C LYS A 941 26.93 -40.51 -23.66
N MET A 942 26.46 -39.45 -24.33
CA MET A 942 25.84 -39.54 -25.66
C MET A 942 26.70 -40.26 -26.73
N PRO A 943 28.03 -40.09 -26.79
CA PRO A 943 28.85 -40.82 -27.76
C PRO A 943 28.95 -42.33 -27.50
N LYS A 944 28.65 -42.79 -26.27
CA LYS A 944 28.55 -44.23 -25.96
C LYS A 944 27.22 -44.83 -26.45
N GLU A 945 26.23 -43.99 -26.75
CA GLU A 945 24.92 -44.37 -27.28
C GLU A 945 24.88 -44.28 -28.82
N ASP A 946 25.69 -43.39 -29.41
CA ASP A 946 25.88 -43.23 -30.85
C ASP A 946 27.33 -42.82 -31.16
N ASP A 947 28.15 -43.78 -31.59
CA ASP A 947 29.58 -43.60 -31.88
C ASP A 947 29.83 -42.52 -32.96
N THR A 948 28.82 -42.20 -33.80
CA THR A 948 28.96 -41.18 -34.85
C THR A 948 29.01 -39.75 -34.31
N LEU A 949 28.67 -39.52 -33.04
CA LEU A 949 28.75 -38.22 -32.37
C LEU A 949 30.17 -37.87 -31.88
N ALA A 950 31.03 -38.86 -31.66
CA ALA A 950 32.39 -38.63 -31.14
C ALA A 950 33.25 -37.79 -32.09
N GLU A 951 32.99 -37.89 -33.41
CA GLU A 951 33.67 -37.13 -34.48
C GLU A 951 32.89 -35.85 -34.91
N ASP A 952 31.72 -35.58 -34.32
CA ASP A 952 30.89 -34.43 -34.68
C ASP A 952 31.26 -33.19 -33.85
N ASN A 953 31.69 -32.14 -34.53
CA ASN A 953 32.06 -30.86 -33.90
C ASN A 953 30.92 -30.28 -33.04
N ARG A 954 29.65 -30.57 -33.36
CA ARG A 954 28.49 -30.09 -32.58
C ARG A 954 28.46 -30.65 -31.15
N TRP A 955 28.93 -31.88 -30.96
CA TRP A 955 29.01 -32.49 -29.64
C TRP A 955 30.15 -31.86 -28.81
N ALA A 956 31.32 -31.66 -29.43
CA ALA A 956 32.46 -30.99 -28.81
C ALA A 956 32.13 -29.53 -28.42
N ASP A 957 31.42 -28.79 -29.27
CA ASP A 957 30.97 -27.43 -29.00
C ASP A 957 29.94 -27.38 -27.87
N THR A 958 29.02 -28.36 -27.80
CA THR A 958 28.05 -28.49 -26.70
C THR A 958 28.75 -28.77 -25.38
N LYS A 959 29.73 -29.68 -25.35
CA LYS A 959 30.55 -29.96 -24.16
C LYS A 959 31.31 -28.73 -23.69
N THR A 960 31.91 -27.99 -24.63
CA THR A 960 32.63 -26.74 -24.35
C THR A 960 31.72 -25.67 -23.76
N PHE A 961 30.50 -25.52 -24.28
CA PHE A 961 29.51 -24.60 -23.73
C PHE A 961 29.07 -24.96 -22.31
N LEU A 962 28.85 -26.26 -22.03
CA LEU A 962 28.50 -26.72 -20.68
C LEU A 962 29.65 -26.53 -19.66
N LEU A 963 30.88 -26.31 -20.13
CA LEU A 963 32.05 -25.95 -19.32
C LEU A 963 32.18 -24.44 -19.10
N ALA A 964 31.50 -23.60 -19.89
CA ALA A 964 31.62 -22.16 -19.80
C ALA A 964 31.13 -21.62 -18.43
N SER A 965 32.03 -20.98 -17.70
CA SER A 965 31.79 -20.27 -16.44
C SER A 965 32.15 -18.79 -16.62
N GLY A 966 31.26 -18.04 -17.29
CA GLY A 966 31.45 -16.62 -17.58
C GLY A 966 30.27 -15.78 -17.12
N ALA A 967 30.45 -14.46 -17.10
CA ALA A 967 29.38 -13.49 -16.84
C ALA A 967 28.22 -13.65 -17.85
N PRO A 968 26.97 -13.26 -17.51
CA PRO A 968 25.79 -13.46 -18.37
C PRO A 968 25.96 -13.01 -19.83
N GLU A 969 26.66 -11.90 -20.07
CA GLU A 969 26.96 -11.36 -21.39
C GLU A 969 27.78 -12.34 -22.26
N THR A 970 28.77 -13.00 -21.67
CA THR A 970 29.58 -14.01 -22.35
C THR A 970 28.80 -15.31 -22.57
N LEU A 971 27.87 -15.63 -21.67
CA LEU A 971 27.00 -16.80 -21.78
C LEU A 971 25.98 -16.64 -22.91
N HIS A 972 25.40 -15.46 -23.10
CA HIS A 972 24.49 -15.16 -24.21
C HIS A 972 25.16 -15.37 -25.57
N VAL A 973 26.35 -14.79 -25.76
CA VAL A 973 27.11 -14.89 -27.01
C VAL A 973 27.55 -16.33 -27.28
N ALA A 974 27.99 -17.04 -26.24
CA ALA A 974 28.37 -18.45 -26.36
C ALA A 974 27.18 -19.35 -26.72
N TYR A 975 26.01 -19.10 -26.12
CA TYR A 975 24.79 -19.85 -26.40
C TYR A 975 24.24 -19.57 -27.80
N GLU A 976 24.21 -18.31 -28.23
CA GLU A 976 23.79 -17.93 -29.59
C GLU A 976 24.66 -18.60 -30.68
N LYS A 977 25.98 -18.64 -30.45
CA LYS A 977 26.92 -19.33 -31.35
C LYS A 977 26.68 -20.85 -31.38
N LEU A 978 26.46 -21.46 -30.22
CA LEU A 978 26.15 -22.89 -30.13
C LEU A 978 24.82 -23.23 -30.81
N GLN A 979 23.77 -22.45 -30.53
CA GLN A 979 22.44 -22.63 -31.11
C GLN A 979 22.50 -22.57 -32.64
N THR A 980 23.22 -21.59 -33.19
CA THR A 980 23.44 -21.47 -34.64
C THR A 980 24.15 -22.71 -35.21
N THR A 981 25.15 -23.22 -34.49
CA THR A 981 25.93 -24.40 -34.89
C THR A 981 25.08 -25.68 -34.88
N LEU A 982 24.24 -25.86 -33.86
CA LEU A 982 23.31 -26.99 -33.76
C LEU A 982 22.20 -26.94 -34.83
N GLN A 983 21.75 -25.75 -35.22
CA GLN A 983 20.69 -25.56 -36.21
C GLN A 983 21.19 -25.56 -37.66
N THR A 984 22.48 -25.30 -37.88
CA THR A 984 23.05 -25.26 -39.23
C THR A 984 23.00 -26.64 -39.89
N GLY A 985 22.39 -26.72 -41.08
CA GLY A 985 22.26 -27.97 -41.82
C GLY A 985 21.28 -28.98 -41.21
N PHE A 986 20.49 -28.59 -40.21
CA PHE A 986 19.58 -29.47 -39.47
C PHE A 986 18.59 -30.23 -40.38
N THR A 987 18.07 -29.59 -41.43
CA THR A 987 17.14 -30.21 -42.38
C THR A 987 17.75 -31.39 -43.16
N LYS A 988 19.07 -31.39 -43.36
CA LYS A 988 19.82 -32.40 -44.13
C LYS A 988 20.21 -33.64 -43.32
N LEU A 989 19.96 -33.66 -42.01
CA LEU A 989 20.31 -34.77 -41.12
C LEU A 989 19.31 -35.94 -41.21
N LYS A 990 19.80 -37.16 -40.95
CA LYS A 990 18.97 -38.36 -40.80
C LYS A 990 18.17 -38.30 -39.49
N ALA A 991 17.07 -39.05 -39.39
CA ALA A 991 16.16 -38.99 -38.23
C ALA A 991 16.86 -39.23 -36.88
N ALA A 992 17.75 -40.23 -36.79
CA ALA A 992 18.52 -40.50 -35.56
C ALA A 992 19.46 -39.33 -35.19
N GLN A 993 20.14 -38.74 -36.18
CA GLN A 993 21.02 -37.59 -35.98
C GLN A 993 20.24 -36.32 -35.61
N LYS A 994 19.03 -36.14 -36.15
CA LYS A 994 18.12 -35.05 -35.76
C LYS A 994 17.70 -35.18 -34.29
N ALA A 995 17.38 -36.39 -33.84
CA ALA A 995 17.03 -36.66 -32.46
C ALA A 995 18.19 -36.33 -31.50
N GLN A 996 19.42 -36.73 -31.83
CA GLN A 996 20.60 -36.44 -31.00
C GLN A 996 20.96 -34.96 -30.95
N VAL A 997 20.87 -34.25 -32.09
CA VAL A 997 21.11 -32.79 -32.13
C VAL A 997 20.06 -32.02 -31.33
N ILE A 998 18.82 -32.48 -31.33
CA ILE A 998 17.75 -31.88 -30.52
C ILE A 998 17.95 -32.18 -29.04
N ARG A 999 18.43 -33.37 -28.69
CA ARG A 999 18.80 -33.70 -27.31
C ARG A 999 19.93 -32.80 -26.82
N MET A 1000 20.97 -32.57 -27.62
CA MET A 1000 22.03 -31.61 -27.29
C MET A 1000 21.50 -30.18 -27.12
N LEU A 1001 20.58 -29.73 -28.00
CA LEU A 1001 19.93 -28.43 -27.89
C LEU A 1001 19.09 -28.32 -26.61
N VAL A 1002 18.33 -29.35 -26.24
CA VAL A 1002 17.53 -29.41 -25.01
C VAL A 1002 18.41 -29.26 -23.76
N TYR A 1003 19.48 -30.04 -23.65
CA TYR A 1003 20.41 -29.97 -22.51
C TYR A 1003 21.16 -28.63 -22.44
N ALA A 1004 21.58 -28.08 -23.59
CA ALA A 1004 22.20 -26.75 -23.65
C ALA A 1004 21.22 -25.63 -23.28
N THR A 1005 19.96 -25.71 -23.73
CA THR A 1005 18.90 -24.73 -23.42
C THR A 1005 18.55 -24.77 -21.93
N ALA A 1006 18.43 -25.97 -21.35
CA ALA A 1006 18.17 -26.15 -19.92
C ALA A 1006 19.32 -25.60 -19.06
N TYR A 1007 20.57 -25.90 -19.42
CA TYR A 1007 21.76 -25.31 -18.77
C TYR A 1007 21.78 -23.78 -18.85
N TYR A 1008 21.45 -23.22 -20.02
CA TYR A 1008 21.39 -21.78 -20.25
C TYR A 1008 20.30 -21.09 -19.42
N ILE A 1009 19.10 -21.68 -19.33
CA ILE A 1009 17.98 -21.18 -18.52
C ILE A 1009 18.30 -21.28 -17.03
N ASP A 1010 18.83 -22.42 -16.57
CA ASP A 1010 19.20 -22.64 -15.17
C ASP A 1010 20.32 -21.68 -14.74
N ARG A 1011 21.27 -21.35 -15.64
CA ARG A 1011 22.32 -20.32 -15.40
C ARG A 1011 21.79 -18.88 -15.36
N LEU A 1012 20.69 -18.58 -16.06
CA LEU A 1012 20.13 -17.22 -16.12
C LEU A 1012 19.10 -16.94 -15.02
N ILE A 1013 18.36 -17.94 -14.58
CA ILE A 1013 17.21 -17.73 -13.68
C ILE A 1013 17.54 -17.95 -12.20
N VAL A 1014 18.76 -18.39 -11.86
CA VAL A 1014 19.31 -18.22 -10.49
C VAL A 1014 19.53 -16.73 -10.15
N GLU A 1015 19.56 -15.81 -11.13
CA GLU A 1015 19.72 -14.37 -10.87
C GLU A 1015 18.41 -13.55 -10.83
N SER A 1016 17.33 -13.93 -11.53
CA SER A 1016 15.96 -13.40 -11.42
C SER A 1016 15.08 -13.85 -12.61
N PRO A 1017 13.98 -14.60 -12.40
CA PRO A 1017 13.05 -14.97 -13.48
C PRO A 1017 12.46 -13.77 -14.24
N GLU A 1018 12.39 -12.61 -13.59
CA GLU A 1018 11.80 -11.39 -14.15
C GLU A 1018 12.80 -10.50 -14.90
N LYS A 1019 14.12 -10.75 -14.75
CA LYS A 1019 15.20 -10.01 -15.43
C LYS A 1019 15.83 -10.76 -16.59
N VAL A 1020 15.16 -11.76 -17.17
CA VAL A 1020 15.65 -12.43 -18.39
C VAL A 1020 15.87 -11.36 -19.48
N PRO A 1021 17.13 -11.07 -19.89
CA PRO A 1021 17.40 -10.04 -20.87
C PRO A 1021 16.66 -10.32 -22.18
N ALA A 1022 16.30 -9.28 -22.95
CA ALA A 1022 15.56 -9.45 -24.21
C ALA A 1022 16.27 -10.43 -25.17
N ILE A 1023 17.60 -10.45 -25.15
CA ILE A 1023 18.46 -11.41 -25.87
C ILE A 1023 18.17 -12.85 -25.41
N ALA A 1024 18.09 -13.12 -24.11
CA ALA A 1024 17.78 -14.46 -23.62
C ALA A 1024 16.37 -14.91 -23.95
N ARG A 1025 15.36 -14.03 -23.87
CA ARG A 1025 13.99 -14.36 -24.29
C ARG A 1025 13.93 -14.74 -25.76
N LYS A 1026 14.65 -14.00 -26.62
CA LYS A 1026 14.76 -14.31 -28.06
C LYS A 1026 15.43 -15.67 -28.29
N LEU A 1027 16.57 -15.93 -27.64
CA LEU A 1027 17.34 -17.17 -27.81
C LEU A 1027 16.57 -18.40 -27.31
N VAL A 1028 15.87 -18.30 -26.17
CA VAL A 1028 15.00 -19.37 -25.64
C VAL A 1028 13.81 -19.63 -26.58
N LYS A 1029 13.16 -18.58 -27.08
CA LYS A 1029 12.06 -18.72 -28.05
C LYS A 1029 12.51 -19.46 -29.32
N THR A 1030 13.66 -19.10 -29.88
CA THR A 1030 14.21 -19.76 -31.07
C THR A 1030 14.58 -21.23 -30.80
N ALA A 1031 15.02 -21.57 -29.58
CA ALA A 1031 15.27 -22.95 -29.18
C ALA A 1031 13.95 -23.73 -29.04
N ALA A 1032 12.94 -23.13 -28.42
CA ALA A 1032 11.61 -23.71 -28.23
C ALA A 1032 10.95 -24.07 -29.58
N GLU A 1033 11.00 -23.18 -30.57
CA GLU A 1033 10.51 -23.45 -31.93
C GLU A 1033 11.21 -24.66 -32.58
N SER A 1034 12.52 -24.82 -32.34
CA SER A 1034 13.29 -25.94 -32.88
C SER A 1034 12.98 -27.27 -32.16
N ILE A 1035 12.80 -27.22 -30.84
CA ILE A 1035 12.50 -28.36 -29.98
C ILE A 1035 11.08 -28.86 -30.28
N THR A 1036 10.08 -27.97 -30.28
CA THR A 1036 8.67 -28.31 -30.53
C THR A 1036 8.37 -28.76 -31.95
N ALA A 1037 9.19 -28.37 -32.94
CA ALA A 1037 9.09 -28.86 -34.31
C ALA A 1037 9.42 -30.37 -34.45
N GLN A 1038 10.03 -31.00 -33.44
CA GLN A 1038 10.24 -32.45 -33.42
C GLN A 1038 9.17 -33.20 -32.65
N ARG A 1039 8.78 -34.36 -33.18
CA ARG A 1039 7.75 -35.24 -32.60
C ARG A 1039 7.99 -35.56 -31.12
N ASP A 1040 9.24 -35.80 -30.72
CA ASP A 1040 9.61 -36.17 -29.35
C ASP A 1040 10.33 -35.04 -28.59
N GLY A 1041 10.43 -33.83 -29.17
CA GLY A 1041 11.22 -32.75 -28.59
C GLY A 1041 10.64 -32.19 -27.29
N LEU A 1042 9.32 -32.09 -27.18
CA LEU A 1042 8.65 -31.69 -25.93
C LEU A 1042 8.82 -32.76 -24.83
N ALA A 1043 8.81 -34.04 -25.19
CA ALA A 1043 9.06 -35.13 -24.26
C ALA A 1043 10.50 -35.08 -23.73
N GLN A 1044 11.49 -34.86 -24.61
CA GLN A 1044 12.90 -34.68 -24.23
C GLN A 1044 13.10 -33.45 -23.34
N TRP A 1045 12.38 -32.36 -23.61
CA TRP A 1045 12.39 -31.16 -22.75
C TRP A 1045 11.88 -31.46 -21.34
N GLN A 1046 10.78 -32.20 -21.21
CA GLN A 1046 10.24 -32.60 -19.91
C GLN A 1046 11.16 -33.58 -19.18
N GLU A 1047 11.77 -34.51 -19.92
CA GLU A 1047 12.69 -35.53 -19.39
C GLU A 1047 13.98 -34.92 -18.83
N VAL A 1048 14.49 -33.84 -19.42
CA VAL A 1048 15.70 -33.16 -18.96
C VAL A 1048 15.62 -32.82 -17.47
N TRP A 1049 14.45 -32.38 -17.00
CA TRP A 1049 14.24 -31.97 -15.60
C TRP A 1049 14.05 -33.14 -14.63
N ASN A 1050 13.77 -34.34 -15.14
CA ASN A 1050 13.59 -35.55 -14.33
C ASN A 1050 14.91 -36.34 -14.15
N THR A 1051 16.02 -35.87 -14.73
CA THR A 1051 17.33 -36.50 -14.54
C THR A 1051 17.80 -36.33 -13.09
N THR A 1052 18.32 -37.41 -12.50
CA THR A 1052 18.74 -37.46 -11.09
C THR A 1052 19.73 -36.32 -10.77
N GLY A 1053 19.39 -35.51 -9.78
CA GLY A 1053 20.22 -34.39 -9.32
C GLY A 1053 19.85 -33.01 -9.87
N ILE A 1054 18.85 -32.89 -10.76
CA ILE A 1054 18.37 -31.60 -11.32
C ILE A 1054 17.20 -31.00 -10.52
N VAL A 1055 16.25 -31.81 -10.04
CA VAL A 1055 15.18 -31.37 -9.13
C VAL A 1055 15.52 -31.76 -7.69
N THR A 1056 15.48 -30.79 -6.79
CA THR A 1056 15.59 -30.93 -5.33
C THR A 1056 14.34 -30.37 -4.67
N ALA A 1057 14.06 -30.74 -3.41
CA ALA A 1057 12.90 -30.21 -2.68
C ALA A 1057 12.91 -28.67 -2.55
N GLU A 1058 14.09 -28.05 -2.64
CA GLU A 1058 14.27 -26.60 -2.50
C GLU A 1058 14.00 -25.82 -3.80
N ASN A 1059 14.17 -26.45 -4.97
CA ASN A 1059 14.03 -25.79 -6.27
C ASN A 1059 12.84 -26.29 -7.10
N GLU A 1060 12.05 -27.22 -6.56
CA GLU A 1060 10.95 -27.89 -7.25
C GLU A 1060 9.96 -26.89 -7.87
N LYS A 1061 9.58 -25.85 -7.12
CA LYS A 1061 8.65 -24.81 -7.61
C LYS A 1061 9.22 -24.07 -8.81
N THR A 1062 10.51 -23.73 -8.78
CA THR A 1062 11.22 -23.01 -9.83
C THR A 1062 11.42 -23.88 -11.08
N VAL A 1063 11.82 -25.14 -10.92
CA VAL A 1063 11.96 -26.08 -12.04
C VAL A 1063 10.59 -26.40 -12.67
N ASN A 1064 9.52 -26.47 -11.88
CA ASN A 1064 8.17 -26.61 -12.39
C ASN A 1064 7.74 -25.40 -13.25
N THR A 1065 8.21 -24.19 -12.94
CA THR A 1065 8.04 -23.02 -13.83
C THR A 1065 8.82 -23.18 -15.13
N TYR A 1066 10.06 -23.69 -15.09
CA TYR A 1066 10.87 -23.91 -16.30
C TYR A 1066 10.28 -24.96 -17.24
N LYS A 1067 9.69 -26.03 -16.68
CA LYS A 1067 9.00 -27.06 -17.47
C LYS A 1067 7.96 -26.45 -18.42
N GLY A 1068 7.28 -25.37 -17.99
CA GLY A 1068 6.29 -24.64 -18.77
C GLY A 1068 6.82 -23.51 -19.66
N LEU A 1069 8.13 -23.24 -19.76
CA LEU A 1069 8.66 -22.14 -20.57
C LEU A 1069 8.71 -22.44 -22.08
N ILE A 1070 8.82 -23.72 -22.45
CA ILE A 1070 8.86 -24.17 -23.85
C ILE A 1070 7.49 -24.69 -24.33
N ALA A 1071 6.59 -25.01 -23.40
CA ALA A 1071 5.19 -25.31 -23.69
C ALA A 1071 4.40 -24.00 -23.88
#